data_AF-A0A914CYM0-F1
#
_entry.id   AF-A0A914CYM0-F1
#
_cell.length_a   1.000
_cell.length_b   1.000
_cell.length_c   1.000
_cell.angle_alpha   90.00
_cell.angle_beta   90.00
_cell.angle_gamma   90.00
#
_symmetry.space_group_name_H-M   'P 1'
#
loop_
_entity.id
_entity.type
_entity.pdbx_description
1 polymer ?
#
loop_
_entity_poly.entity_id
_entity_poly.type
_entity_poly.pdbx_seq_one_letter_code
_entity_poly.pdbx_strand_id
1 'polypeptide(L)'
;MASVAAWLPFARAAAIGWVPISRQPMPKPPIAIQAKDLAVDHVSDERLLINISGRRFETWRNTLEKFPETLLGSNEKEFFYDDETGEYFFDRDPDIFRHILTFYRTGKLHYPKHECLVAYDEELSFFGIMPDLISDCCYEDYKDKKRENQERLMEERIDVPDKSKLNVTLQQKMWAAFENPHTNSIALVFYYVTGFFIAVSVLCNIIETIPCKYLADDVPITCGDLYERQFFVLDTACVIIFTIEYLLRLFAAPDRWKFVRSIMSVIDVVAIMPYYIGLGLQDNKDISGAFVTLRVFRVFRIFKFSRHSQGLRILGYTLKSCASELGFLVFSLAMAIIIFATIMYYAEKKVPDTRFTSIPAAFWYTIVTLTTLGYGDVVPATVMGKIVGGVCSLSGVLVIALPVPVIVSNFSRIYHQNQRADKRKAQKKARLARIRIVKNASGQALFSKKKAHESRMQAFEQGLLSIDALKDEDIFEIQHHHLLQCLERATEREFVDNDADFEYGVRGTPPPLSPVGSTHSKENTDCSSLFTGCCVVGQNRAQARSRYKSTTSSMGTDDNRRSFKHDRDNHPHEYRLHSDQSYRSRLISETKSQKNEGATKETPLQEHENKKDRHENCTSNNNETISTLMCGILGVVIAENVEPSSSFPTMAVDCLTALQHRGTESTGLVGSNGNHNRHFEITKGLGLVRDVYTQENLARFNDSIALMGHNRYSTAGMKNAINCIQPFVLHTTVGLIAISHNGELVNQKARRRKVLREGVGLSTDTDSELIGQLIAKTIAQNMKCRLEEGTRALGDISRELSATMSAIDLSYSLLVMTHDRIYAIRDPFGNRPLCIGKLYHSLRPKNGGIHEPYAYIAASESCAFPSHTKFHCEVNPGEIIEMSRHGVKSIWQMVPASKAFCVFEYVYFGRSDSYFEGQAVQKVREESGKILAAESHVDADIVSTVPDSAMAASIGYAKQSGIPYEQVLHRNSYVGRSFIQPSNDLRQSSIMKKFGVLRENVCGKRIILIDDSIVRGNTMGIIVQLLRDFGAKEVHLRIASPPLRHACHMGINIPSKDELIAANRNNDEIAEKLGADSVKYLSIEGLLRAVNFTKEQMGENEQTGHCTACLTGEYPVPIVEI
;
A
#
# COMPACT_ATOMS: atom_id res chain seq x y z
N MET A 1 -5.41 -11.48 -41.11
CA MET A 1 -4.89 -10.73 -42.29
C MET A 1 -4.23 -9.47 -41.77
N ALA A 2 -2.92 -9.26 -41.95
CA ALA A 2 -2.19 -8.15 -41.30
C ALA A 2 -1.12 -7.46 -42.18
N SER A 3 -0.75 -8.05 -43.32
CA SER A 3 0.31 -7.53 -44.22
C SER A 3 -0.11 -6.31 -45.04
N VAL A 4 -1.41 -6.09 -45.24
CA VAL A 4 -1.94 -5.02 -46.12
C VAL A 4 -1.76 -3.62 -45.51
N ALA A 5 -1.90 -3.49 -44.19
CA ALA A 5 -1.85 -2.19 -43.51
C ALA A 5 -0.49 -1.49 -43.62
N ALA A 6 0.61 -2.24 -43.69
CA ALA A 6 1.97 -1.69 -43.74
C ALA A 6 2.27 -0.89 -45.03
N TRP A 7 1.53 -1.13 -46.11
CA TRP A 7 1.76 -0.49 -47.41
C TRP A 7 0.87 0.74 -47.67
N LEU A 8 -0.16 0.98 -46.84
CA LEU A 8 -1.05 2.14 -46.99
C LEU A 8 -0.34 3.51 -47.01
N PRO A 9 0.71 3.78 -46.22
CA PRO A 9 1.44 5.05 -46.28
C PRO A 9 2.11 5.26 -47.64
N PHE A 10 2.70 4.22 -48.21
CA PHE A 10 3.36 4.27 -49.53
C PHE A 10 2.32 4.43 -50.65
N ALA A 11 1.19 3.74 -50.56
CA ALA A 11 0.07 3.90 -51.50
C ALA A 11 -0.52 5.33 -51.47
N ARG A 12 -0.67 5.93 -50.29
CA ARG A 12 -1.12 7.32 -50.14
C ARG A 12 -0.10 8.32 -50.68
N ALA A 13 1.20 8.11 -50.44
CA ALA A 13 2.25 8.94 -51.02
C ALA A 13 2.28 8.87 -52.56
N ALA A 14 2.12 7.67 -53.14
CA ALA A 14 2.05 7.47 -54.59
C ALA A 14 0.82 8.16 -55.21
N ALA A 15 -0.35 8.09 -54.55
CA ALA A 15 -1.59 8.70 -55.04
C ALA A 15 -1.51 10.24 -55.13
N ILE A 16 -0.79 10.90 -54.22
CA ILE A 16 -0.60 12.36 -54.24
C ILE A 16 0.23 12.82 -55.46
N GLY A 17 1.13 11.97 -55.97
CA GLY A 17 1.99 12.29 -57.12
C GLY A 17 1.29 12.31 -58.49
N TRP A 18 0.02 11.90 -58.59
CA TRP A 18 -0.69 11.68 -59.87
C TRP A 18 -1.95 12.56 -60.05
N VAL A 19 -2.16 13.55 -59.18
CA VAL A 19 -3.38 14.39 -59.16
C VAL A 19 -3.68 15.22 -60.43
N PRO A 20 -2.73 15.73 -61.25
CA PRO A 20 -3.06 16.73 -62.29
C PRO A 20 -3.66 16.18 -63.61
N ILE A 21 -4.30 15.00 -63.61
CA ILE A 21 -5.02 14.46 -64.79
C ILE A 21 -6.43 13.94 -64.42
N SER A 22 -7.30 14.84 -63.94
CA SER A 22 -8.75 14.68 -64.05
C SER A 22 -9.39 15.99 -64.50
N ARG A 23 -10.29 15.91 -65.48
CA ARG A 23 -10.98 17.07 -66.11
C ARG A 23 -12.51 16.98 -66.02
N GLN A 24 -13.05 16.16 -65.12
CA GLN A 24 -14.49 16.15 -64.85
C GLN A 24 -14.82 17.09 -63.69
N PRO A 25 -15.79 18.02 -63.83
CA PRO A 25 -16.29 18.79 -62.70
C PRO A 25 -17.04 17.86 -61.74
N MET A 26 -16.96 18.13 -60.44
CA MET A 26 -17.73 17.40 -59.43
C MET A 26 -19.24 17.53 -59.71
N PRO A 27 -20.06 16.50 -59.40
CA PRO A 27 -21.51 16.66 -59.39
C PRO A 27 -21.89 17.81 -58.46
N LYS A 28 -22.97 18.53 -58.80
CA LYS A 28 -23.48 19.59 -57.92
C LYS A 28 -23.78 18.99 -56.53
N PRO A 29 -23.47 19.71 -55.43
CA PRO A 29 -23.91 19.27 -54.11
C PRO A 29 -25.44 19.13 -54.10
N PRO A 30 -26.00 18.17 -53.33
CA PRO A 30 -27.44 18.12 -53.13
C PRO A 30 -27.94 19.48 -52.64
N ILE A 31 -29.10 19.89 -53.15
CA ILE A 31 -29.66 21.21 -52.85
C ILE A 31 -29.80 21.35 -51.33
N ALA A 32 -29.21 22.41 -50.77
CA ALA A 32 -29.39 22.73 -49.36
C ALA A 32 -30.87 23.01 -49.11
N ILE A 33 -31.55 22.06 -48.46
CA ILE A 33 -32.93 22.22 -47.98
C ILE A 33 -32.92 23.44 -47.06
N GLN A 34 -33.58 24.52 -47.49
CA GLN A 34 -33.70 25.70 -46.66
C GLN A 34 -34.64 25.36 -45.50
N ALA A 35 -34.44 26.00 -44.34
CA ALA A 35 -35.17 25.71 -43.10
C ALA A 35 -36.65 26.19 -43.10
N LYS A 36 -37.32 26.10 -44.26
CA LYS A 36 -38.74 26.33 -44.50
C LYS A 36 -39.45 25.16 -45.20
N ASP A 37 -38.71 24.29 -45.88
CA ASP A 37 -39.31 23.17 -46.65
C ASP A 37 -39.54 21.91 -45.81
N LEU A 38 -39.11 21.91 -44.54
CA LEU A 38 -39.45 20.91 -43.51
C LEU A 38 -40.73 21.30 -42.73
N ALA A 39 -41.72 21.85 -43.44
CA ALA A 39 -43.01 22.27 -42.89
C ALA A 39 -44.13 21.30 -43.31
N VAL A 40 -43.94 20.01 -43.04
CA VAL A 40 -44.97 18.96 -43.20
C VAL A 40 -45.02 18.14 -41.92
N ASP A 41 -46.26 17.91 -41.46
CA ASP A 41 -46.69 17.07 -40.34
C ASP A 41 -46.01 17.29 -38.97
N HIS A 42 -46.75 18.03 -38.13
CA HIS A 42 -46.65 17.94 -36.67
C HIS A 42 -47.12 16.55 -36.18
N VAL A 43 -46.32 15.52 -36.43
CA VAL A 43 -46.30 14.37 -35.51
C VAL A 43 -45.82 14.90 -34.17
N SER A 44 -46.58 14.66 -33.11
CA SER A 44 -46.19 15.05 -31.75
C SER A 44 -44.97 14.24 -31.33
N ASP A 45 -43.79 14.86 -31.39
CA ASP A 45 -42.53 14.25 -30.92
C ASP A 45 -42.68 13.93 -29.43
N GLU A 46 -42.82 12.64 -29.16
CA GLU A 46 -43.19 12.14 -27.84
C GLU A 46 -41.97 12.15 -26.92
N ARG A 47 -42.17 12.57 -25.68
CA ARG A 47 -41.14 12.45 -24.65
C ARG A 47 -41.23 11.08 -24.01
N LEU A 48 -40.19 10.29 -24.23
CA LEU A 48 -40.04 8.97 -23.64
C LEU A 48 -39.34 9.10 -22.28
N LEU A 49 -39.96 8.53 -21.26
CA LEU A 49 -39.41 8.43 -19.92
C LEU A 49 -38.68 7.10 -19.79
N ILE A 50 -37.38 7.14 -19.49
CA ILE A 50 -36.52 5.97 -19.36
C ILE A 50 -36.03 5.89 -17.91
N ASN A 51 -36.44 4.87 -17.18
CA ASN A 51 -36.06 4.64 -15.80
C ASN A 51 -34.94 3.59 -15.74
N ILE A 52 -33.75 4.02 -15.33
CA ILE A 52 -32.60 3.14 -15.11
C ILE A 52 -32.43 2.91 -13.61
N SER A 53 -32.81 1.72 -13.12
CA SER A 53 -32.66 1.31 -11.71
C SER A 53 -33.15 2.35 -10.68
N GLY A 54 -34.26 3.03 -10.98
CA GLY A 54 -34.86 4.08 -10.15
C GLY A 54 -34.47 5.52 -10.51
N ARG A 55 -33.50 5.73 -11.42
CA ARG A 55 -33.14 7.07 -11.94
C ARG A 55 -33.81 7.31 -13.30
N ARG A 56 -34.73 8.27 -13.33
CA ARG A 56 -35.46 8.67 -14.54
C ARG A 56 -34.65 9.62 -15.43
N PHE A 57 -34.73 9.37 -16.74
CA PHE A 57 -34.16 10.16 -17.82
C PHE A 57 -35.26 10.48 -18.83
N GLU A 58 -35.30 11.72 -19.32
CA GLU A 58 -36.28 12.18 -20.31
C GLU A 58 -35.59 12.42 -21.66
N THR A 59 -36.18 11.96 -22.75
CA THR A 59 -35.66 12.22 -24.11
C THR A 59 -36.77 12.17 -25.16
N TRP A 60 -36.56 12.84 -26.29
CA TRP A 60 -37.49 12.81 -27.42
C TRP A 60 -37.37 11.51 -28.21
N ARG A 61 -38.48 10.97 -28.70
CA ARG A 61 -38.56 9.78 -29.56
C ARG A 61 -37.64 9.94 -30.79
N ASN A 62 -37.73 11.08 -31.48
CA ASN A 62 -36.85 11.47 -32.60
C ASN A 62 -35.34 11.53 -32.27
N THR A 63 -34.94 11.53 -30.99
CA THR A 63 -33.52 11.52 -30.60
C THR A 63 -32.93 10.11 -30.57
N LEU A 64 -33.74 9.09 -30.31
CA LEU A 64 -33.30 7.70 -30.28
C LEU A 64 -33.30 7.08 -31.68
N GLU A 65 -34.33 7.37 -32.47
CA GLU A 65 -34.54 6.87 -33.84
C GLU A 65 -33.46 7.31 -34.85
N LYS A 66 -32.55 8.22 -34.46
CA LYS A 66 -31.32 8.54 -35.20
C LYS A 66 -30.35 7.36 -35.33
N PHE A 67 -30.46 6.36 -34.44
CA PHE A 67 -29.56 5.21 -34.37
C PHE A 67 -30.37 3.90 -34.31
N PRO A 68 -31.12 3.54 -35.38
CA PRO A 68 -32.09 2.44 -35.37
C PRO A 68 -31.43 1.06 -35.17
N GLU A 69 -30.12 0.93 -35.43
CA GLU A 69 -29.31 -0.27 -35.22
C GLU A 69 -28.96 -0.55 -33.73
N THR A 70 -29.59 0.15 -32.79
CA THR A 70 -29.27 0.11 -31.35
C THR A 70 -30.54 -0.07 -30.52
N LEU A 71 -30.44 -0.65 -29.32
CA LEU A 71 -31.61 -1.13 -28.54
C LEU A 71 -32.67 -0.03 -28.32
N LEU A 72 -32.25 1.19 -27.98
CA LEU A 72 -33.16 2.32 -27.75
C LEU A 72 -33.63 3.01 -29.02
N GLY A 73 -32.93 2.84 -30.16
CA GLY A 73 -33.37 3.35 -31.46
C GLY A 73 -34.25 2.37 -32.24
N SER A 74 -34.20 1.08 -31.91
CA SER A 74 -34.96 0.01 -32.55
C SER A 74 -36.33 -0.22 -31.88
N ASN A 75 -37.05 -1.24 -32.31
CA ASN A 75 -38.29 -1.70 -31.67
C ASN A 75 -38.02 -2.63 -30.46
N GLU A 76 -36.76 -2.95 -30.13
CA GLU A 76 -36.42 -3.82 -29.00
C GLU A 76 -36.71 -3.14 -27.65
N LYS A 77 -36.65 -1.81 -27.59
CA LYS A 77 -37.04 -1.02 -26.41
C LYS A 77 -38.46 -1.28 -25.93
N GLU A 78 -39.40 -1.63 -26.82
CA GLU A 78 -40.81 -1.84 -26.46
C GLU A 78 -40.99 -3.09 -25.57
N PHE A 79 -40.01 -4.00 -25.52
CA PHE A 79 -39.97 -5.11 -24.56
C PHE A 79 -39.73 -4.66 -23.11
N PHE A 80 -39.23 -3.44 -22.91
CA PHE A 80 -38.89 -2.84 -21.62
C PHE A 80 -39.87 -1.74 -21.19
N TYR A 81 -40.97 -1.54 -21.93
CA TYR A 81 -42.02 -0.61 -21.56
C TYR A 81 -42.93 -1.21 -20.47
N ASP A 82 -43.23 -0.42 -19.43
CA ASP A 82 -44.16 -0.77 -18.37
C ASP A 82 -45.48 0.00 -18.55
N ASP A 83 -46.54 -0.73 -18.93
CA ASP A 83 -47.89 -0.18 -19.14
C ASP A 83 -48.53 0.35 -17.84
N GLU A 84 -48.11 -0.09 -16.64
CA GLU A 84 -48.66 0.40 -15.37
C GLU A 84 -48.06 1.75 -14.96
N THR A 85 -46.79 2.00 -15.28
CA THR A 85 -46.06 3.22 -14.88
C THR A 85 -45.81 4.21 -16.01
N GLY A 86 -45.94 3.79 -17.27
CA GLY A 86 -45.78 4.64 -18.46
C GLY A 86 -44.32 4.97 -18.79
N GLU A 87 -43.37 4.16 -18.34
CA GLU A 87 -41.93 4.37 -18.54
C GLU A 87 -41.20 3.10 -19.02
N TYR A 88 -40.08 3.29 -19.72
CA TYR A 88 -39.21 2.20 -20.13
C TYR A 88 -38.24 1.87 -18.98
N PHE A 89 -38.38 0.70 -18.35
CA PHE A 89 -37.59 0.30 -17.19
C PHE A 89 -36.41 -0.62 -17.56
N PHE A 90 -35.21 -0.27 -17.08
CA PHE A 90 -34.00 -1.07 -17.25
C PHE A 90 -33.23 -1.20 -15.92
N ASP A 91 -33.00 -2.43 -15.46
CA ASP A 91 -32.14 -2.73 -14.30
C ASP A 91 -30.65 -2.72 -14.70
N ARG A 92 -30.13 -1.51 -14.99
CA ARG A 92 -28.75 -1.24 -15.46
C ARG A 92 -28.07 -0.12 -14.64
N ASP A 93 -26.82 0.20 -14.92
CA ASP A 93 -26.10 1.28 -14.23
C ASP A 93 -26.56 2.69 -14.71
N PRO A 94 -27.20 3.51 -13.84
CA PRO A 94 -27.72 4.83 -14.22
C PRO A 94 -26.65 5.91 -14.33
N ASP A 95 -25.41 5.62 -13.92
CA ASP A 95 -24.27 6.51 -14.04
C ASP A 95 -23.50 6.22 -15.34
N ILE A 96 -23.36 4.97 -15.77
CA ILE A 96 -22.84 4.68 -17.12
C ILE A 96 -23.84 5.12 -18.19
N PHE A 97 -25.15 4.92 -17.98
CA PHE A 97 -26.20 5.30 -18.93
C PHE A 97 -26.18 6.78 -19.35
N ARG A 98 -25.70 7.68 -18.48
CA ARG A 98 -25.58 9.12 -18.78
C ARG A 98 -24.76 9.40 -20.06
N HIS A 99 -23.78 8.53 -20.37
CA HIS A 99 -22.89 8.65 -21.53
C HIS A 99 -23.52 8.03 -22.80
N ILE A 100 -24.28 6.94 -22.63
CA ILE A 100 -25.06 6.31 -23.70
C ILE A 100 -26.16 7.26 -24.20
N LEU A 101 -26.92 7.88 -23.29
CA LEU A 101 -27.92 8.89 -23.67
C LEU A 101 -27.28 10.13 -24.33
N THR A 102 -26.05 10.48 -23.93
CA THR A 102 -25.27 11.55 -24.58
C THR A 102 -24.88 11.19 -26.02
N PHE A 103 -24.59 9.92 -26.31
CA PHE A 103 -24.36 9.45 -27.69
C PHE A 103 -25.60 9.65 -28.57
N TYR A 104 -26.80 9.22 -28.15
CA TYR A 104 -28.04 9.48 -28.92
C TYR A 104 -28.29 10.98 -29.15
N ARG A 105 -28.00 11.82 -28.16
CA ARG A 105 -28.20 13.27 -28.24
C ARG A 105 -27.19 13.99 -29.15
N THR A 106 -25.96 13.48 -29.29
CA THR A 106 -24.84 14.22 -29.93
C THR A 106 -24.18 13.51 -31.11
N GLY A 107 -24.44 12.21 -31.31
CA GLY A 107 -23.73 11.34 -32.24
C GLY A 107 -22.27 11.05 -31.88
N LYS A 108 -21.81 11.43 -30.68
CA LYS A 108 -20.43 11.24 -30.22
C LYS A 108 -20.38 10.42 -28.94
N LEU A 109 -19.69 9.29 -29.01
CA LEU A 109 -19.44 8.45 -27.85
C LEU A 109 -18.13 8.89 -27.17
N HIS A 110 -18.15 9.02 -25.84
CA HIS A 110 -17.01 9.49 -25.05
C HIS A 110 -16.74 8.53 -23.90
N TYR A 111 -15.49 8.07 -23.77
CA TYR A 111 -15.12 7.13 -22.72
C TYR A 111 -14.86 7.84 -21.37
N PRO A 112 -15.63 7.56 -20.31
CA PRO A 112 -15.46 8.23 -19.02
C PRO A 112 -14.27 7.65 -18.22
N LYS A 113 -13.24 8.47 -17.99
CA LYS A 113 -11.96 8.03 -17.42
C LYS A 113 -12.06 7.38 -16.03
N HIS A 114 -13.06 7.76 -15.24
CA HIS A 114 -13.25 7.27 -13.86
C HIS A 114 -13.98 5.92 -13.77
N GLU A 115 -14.77 5.54 -14.77
CA GLU A 115 -15.58 4.32 -14.70
C GLU A 115 -14.75 3.05 -14.96
N CYS A 116 -15.30 1.90 -14.60
CA CYS A 116 -14.72 0.60 -14.94
C CYS A 116 -14.89 0.32 -16.43
N LEU A 117 -13.79 -0.02 -17.12
CA LEU A 117 -13.82 -0.34 -18.55
C LEU A 117 -14.75 -1.52 -18.87
N VAL A 118 -14.74 -2.57 -18.03
CA VAL A 118 -15.54 -3.78 -18.27
C VAL A 118 -17.03 -3.47 -18.19
N ALA A 119 -17.47 -2.79 -17.13
CA ALA A 119 -18.86 -2.34 -17.00
C ALA A 119 -19.26 -1.40 -18.17
N TYR A 120 -18.37 -0.50 -18.60
CA TYR A 120 -18.63 0.37 -19.75
C TYR A 120 -18.80 -0.41 -21.06
N ASP A 121 -17.91 -1.36 -21.37
CA ASP A 121 -18.05 -2.25 -22.53
C ASP A 121 -19.31 -3.14 -22.44
N GLU A 122 -19.70 -3.57 -21.24
CA GLU A 122 -20.93 -4.34 -21.01
C GLU A 122 -22.20 -3.51 -21.24
N GLU A 123 -22.28 -2.27 -20.76
CA GLU A 123 -23.43 -1.38 -21.06
C GLU A 123 -23.47 -1.01 -22.55
N LEU A 124 -22.33 -0.70 -23.18
CA LEU A 124 -22.29 -0.47 -24.63
C LEU A 124 -22.82 -1.68 -25.40
N SER A 125 -22.41 -2.89 -25.02
CA SER A 125 -22.89 -4.13 -25.62
C SER A 125 -24.36 -4.42 -25.32
N PHE A 126 -24.90 -3.98 -24.19
CA PHE A 126 -26.31 -4.13 -23.83
C PHE A 126 -27.21 -3.21 -24.69
N PHE A 127 -26.81 -1.94 -24.86
CA PHE A 127 -27.56 -0.98 -25.68
C PHE A 127 -27.27 -1.08 -27.20
N GLY A 128 -26.46 -2.05 -27.64
CA GLY A 128 -26.16 -2.29 -29.06
C GLY A 128 -25.16 -1.29 -29.69
N ILE A 129 -24.42 -0.53 -28.89
CA ILE A 129 -23.51 0.51 -29.37
C ILE A 129 -22.10 -0.07 -29.56
N MET A 130 -21.59 -0.08 -30.79
CA MET A 130 -20.24 -0.56 -31.09
C MET A 130 -19.15 0.33 -30.44
N PRO A 131 -18.20 -0.22 -29.65
CA PRO A 131 -17.16 0.58 -29.01
C PRO A 131 -16.17 1.26 -29.98
N ASP A 132 -16.12 0.84 -31.25
CA ASP A 132 -15.35 1.50 -32.30
C ASP A 132 -15.91 2.90 -32.67
N LEU A 133 -17.08 3.28 -32.15
CA LEU A 133 -17.69 4.62 -32.26
C LEU A 133 -17.13 5.63 -31.24
N ILE A 134 -16.18 5.25 -30.37
CA ILE A 134 -15.56 6.15 -29.38
C ILE A 134 -14.74 7.24 -30.10
N SER A 135 -15.08 8.49 -29.79
CA SER A 135 -14.48 9.69 -30.39
C SER A 135 -12.96 9.79 -30.15
N ASP A 136 -12.22 10.28 -31.14
CA ASP A 136 -10.74 10.43 -31.13
C ASP A 136 -10.17 10.99 -29.81
N CYS A 137 -10.83 11.99 -29.22
CA CYS A 137 -10.40 12.65 -27.97
C CYS A 137 -10.46 11.76 -26.72
N CYS A 138 -11.04 10.56 -26.81
CA CYS A 138 -11.05 9.54 -25.75
C CYS A 138 -10.54 8.18 -26.25
N TYR A 139 -10.24 8.04 -27.54
CA TYR A 139 -9.93 6.76 -28.18
C TYR A 139 -8.64 6.13 -27.65
N GLU A 140 -7.55 6.90 -27.54
CA GLU A 140 -6.28 6.38 -27.02
C GLU A 140 -6.37 6.04 -25.51
N ASP A 141 -7.06 6.84 -24.69
CA ASP A 141 -7.32 6.52 -23.27
C ASP A 141 -8.07 5.19 -23.11
N TYR A 142 -9.13 5.00 -23.89
CA TYR A 142 -9.93 3.78 -23.91
C TYR A 142 -9.08 2.57 -24.34
N LYS A 143 -8.35 2.70 -25.45
CA LYS A 143 -7.48 1.69 -26.06
C LYS A 143 -6.33 1.27 -25.14
N ASP A 144 -5.70 2.21 -24.43
CA ASP A 144 -4.66 1.89 -23.45
C ASP A 144 -5.21 1.17 -22.22
N LYS A 145 -6.36 1.62 -21.70
CA LYS A 145 -7.02 0.97 -20.55
C LYS A 145 -7.56 -0.42 -20.95
N LYS A 146 -7.97 -0.62 -22.21
CA LYS A 146 -8.38 -1.91 -22.80
C LYS A 146 -7.20 -2.85 -23.03
N ARG A 147 -6.04 -2.33 -23.45
CA ARG A 147 -4.78 -3.08 -23.46
C ARG A 147 -4.36 -3.51 -22.06
N GLU A 148 -4.34 -2.61 -21.07
CA GLU A 148 -3.98 -2.99 -19.69
C GLU A 148 -4.95 -4.04 -19.12
N ASN A 149 -6.25 -3.94 -19.43
CA ASN A 149 -7.23 -4.93 -18.98
C ASN A 149 -7.03 -6.30 -19.65
N GLN A 150 -6.72 -6.34 -20.95
CA GLN A 150 -6.36 -7.58 -21.64
C GLN A 150 -5.07 -8.20 -21.10
N GLU A 151 -4.04 -7.39 -20.81
CA GLU A 151 -2.79 -7.83 -20.18
C GLU A 151 -3.06 -8.43 -18.79
N ARG A 152 -3.86 -7.78 -17.95
CA ARG A 152 -4.31 -8.31 -16.64
C ARG A 152 -5.07 -9.64 -16.77
N LEU A 153 -5.98 -9.76 -17.74
CA LEU A 153 -6.74 -11.00 -18.00
C LEU A 153 -5.83 -12.13 -18.52
N MET A 154 -4.77 -11.82 -19.28
CA MET A 154 -3.74 -12.80 -19.64
C MET A 154 -2.89 -13.21 -18.43
N GLU A 155 -2.50 -12.28 -17.55
CA GLU A 155 -1.82 -12.61 -16.29
C GLU A 155 -2.67 -13.51 -15.39
N GLU A 156 -3.98 -13.27 -15.27
CA GLU A 156 -4.87 -14.14 -14.49
C GLU A 156 -5.06 -15.52 -15.12
N ARG A 157 -5.16 -15.64 -16.45
CA ARG A 157 -5.17 -16.95 -17.14
C ARG A 157 -3.85 -17.72 -17.00
N ILE A 158 -2.75 -17.06 -16.61
CA ILE A 158 -1.45 -17.70 -16.34
C ILE A 158 -1.32 -18.08 -14.85
N ASP A 159 -1.90 -17.30 -13.93
CA ASP A 159 -1.81 -17.52 -12.47
C ASP A 159 -2.96 -18.35 -11.87
N VAL A 160 -4.05 -18.60 -12.61
CA VAL A 160 -5.09 -19.56 -12.22
C VAL A 160 -4.71 -20.95 -12.74
N PRO A 161 -4.19 -21.87 -11.90
CA PRO A 161 -4.19 -23.27 -12.25
C PRO A 161 -5.65 -23.74 -12.35
N ASP A 162 -6.03 -24.29 -13.50
CA ASP A 162 -7.32 -24.92 -13.69
C ASP A 162 -7.54 -25.96 -12.58
N LYS A 163 -8.65 -25.82 -11.85
CA LYS A 163 -8.97 -26.63 -10.68
C LYS A 163 -9.83 -27.85 -11.00
N SER A 164 -10.20 -28.06 -12.26
CA SER A 164 -10.75 -29.32 -12.73
C SER A 164 -9.73 -30.44 -12.49
N LYS A 165 -9.89 -31.19 -11.39
CA LYS A 165 -9.02 -32.31 -11.01
C LYS A 165 -9.28 -33.55 -11.89
N LEU A 166 -8.96 -33.46 -13.18
CA LEU A 166 -8.68 -34.65 -13.97
C LEU A 166 -7.21 -35.05 -13.78
N ASN A 167 -6.92 -36.33 -14.01
CA ASN A 167 -5.64 -36.95 -13.67
C ASN A 167 -4.47 -36.41 -14.52
N VAL A 168 -3.79 -35.38 -14.01
CA VAL A 168 -2.61 -34.78 -14.66
C VAL A 168 -1.57 -35.86 -14.96
N THR A 169 -1.31 -36.05 -16.25
CA THR A 169 -0.47 -37.12 -16.80
C THR A 169 0.98 -36.97 -16.36
N LEU A 170 1.75 -38.07 -16.40
CA LEU A 170 3.19 -38.04 -16.09
C LEU A 170 3.95 -37.06 -17.00
N GLN A 171 3.57 -36.99 -18.29
CA GLN A 171 4.13 -36.05 -19.27
C GLN A 171 3.93 -34.59 -18.83
N GLN A 172 2.71 -34.20 -18.45
CA GLN A 172 2.40 -32.84 -17.97
C GLN A 172 3.15 -32.50 -16.67
N LYS A 173 3.31 -33.47 -15.75
CA LYS A 173 4.10 -33.31 -14.52
C LYS A 173 5.59 -33.10 -14.82
N MET A 174 6.16 -33.85 -15.76
CA MET A 174 7.54 -33.66 -16.22
C MET A 174 7.73 -32.31 -16.91
N TRP A 175 6.78 -31.89 -17.75
CA TRP A 175 6.83 -30.59 -18.43
C TRP A 175 6.82 -29.41 -17.45
N ALA A 176 5.92 -29.43 -16.46
CA ALA A 176 5.86 -28.42 -15.42
C ALA A 176 7.15 -28.35 -14.59
N ALA A 177 7.77 -29.50 -14.30
CA ALA A 177 9.06 -29.57 -13.61
C ALA A 177 10.22 -28.99 -14.43
N PHE A 178 10.27 -29.22 -15.75
CA PHE A 178 11.37 -28.72 -16.59
C PHE A 178 11.35 -27.21 -16.85
N GLU A 179 10.16 -26.58 -16.85
CA GLU A 179 10.03 -25.15 -17.15
C GLU A 179 9.96 -24.27 -15.87
N ASN A 180 9.53 -24.83 -14.73
CA ASN A 180 9.43 -24.14 -13.44
C ASN A 180 10.19 -24.90 -12.32
N PRO A 181 11.47 -24.56 -12.04
CA PRO A 181 12.32 -25.31 -11.11
C PRO A 181 11.86 -25.26 -9.64
N HIS A 182 11.00 -24.31 -9.28
CA HIS A 182 10.45 -24.16 -7.92
C HIS A 182 9.17 -24.97 -7.66
N THR A 183 8.72 -25.81 -8.60
CA THR A 183 7.48 -26.60 -8.47
C THR A 183 7.63 -27.85 -7.59
N ASN A 184 8.83 -28.45 -7.55
CA ASN A 184 9.11 -29.69 -6.82
C ASN A 184 10.63 -29.79 -6.56
N SER A 185 11.06 -30.38 -5.45
CA SER A 185 12.47 -30.59 -5.12
C SER A 185 13.24 -31.35 -6.22
N ILE A 186 12.59 -32.27 -6.94
CA ILE A 186 13.19 -32.98 -8.08
C ILE A 186 13.53 -32.01 -9.24
N ALA A 187 12.65 -31.05 -9.51
CA ALA A 187 12.88 -30.01 -10.52
C ALA A 187 14.06 -29.10 -10.13
N LEU A 188 14.16 -28.76 -8.84
CA LEU A 188 15.23 -27.94 -8.29
C LEU A 188 16.60 -28.64 -8.36
N VAL A 189 16.65 -29.94 -8.05
CA VAL A 189 17.87 -30.76 -8.21
C VAL A 189 18.29 -30.83 -9.67
N PHE A 190 17.35 -31.10 -10.59
CA PHE A 190 17.64 -31.15 -12.03
C PHE A 190 18.17 -29.81 -12.57
N TYR A 191 17.61 -28.69 -12.10
CA TYR A 191 18.05 -27.33 -12.43
C TYR A 191 19.51 -27.09 -12.00
N TYR A 192 19.89 -27.43 -10.76
CA TYR A 192 21.27 -27.25 -10.29
C TYR A 192 22.27 -28.20 -10.96
N VAL A 193 21.90 -29.47 -11.19
CA VAL A 193 22.77 -30.44 -11.87
C VAL A 193 23.04 -30.02 -13.32
N THR A 194 22.01 -29.61 -14.07
CA THR A 194 22.21 -29.10 -15.44
C THR A 194 23.04 -27.81 -15.46
N GLY A 195 22.83 -26.90 -14.50
CA GLY A 195 23.63 -25.69 -14.34
C GLY A 195 25.12 -25.97 -14.07
N PHE A 196 25.42 -26.97 -13.23
CA PHE A 196 26.78 -27.40 -12.94
C PHE A 196 27.49 -27.94 -14.19
N PHE A 197 26.88 -28.82 -14.96
CA PHE A 197 27.50 -29.35 -16.19
C PHE A 197 27.65 -28.30 -17.29
N ILE A 198 26.77 -27.29 -17.36
CA ILE A 198 26.99 -26.11 -18.22
C ILE A 198 28.26 -25.36 -17.78
N ALA A 199 28.41 -25.07 -16.48
CA ALA A 199 29.60 -24.38 -15.97
C ALA A 199 30.89 -25.18 -16.22
N VAL A 200 30.88 -26.50 -15.97
CA VAL A 200 32.01 -27.39 -16.27
C VAL A 200 32.35 -27.37 -17.75
N SER A 201 31.37 -27.54 -18.65
CA SER A 201 31.63 -27.53 -20.10
C SER A 201 32.18 -26.18 -20.60
N VAL A 202 31.74 -25.06 -20.03
CA VAL A 202 32.25 -23.73 -20.40
C VAL A 202 33.68 -23.54 -19.89
N LEU A 203 33.96 -23.96 -18.66
CA LEU A 203 35.31 -23.93 -18.09
C LEU A 203 36.28 -24.83 -18.89
N CYS A 204 35.82 -25.99 -19.36
CA CYS A 204 36.62 -26.87 -20.23
C CYS A 204 37.00 -26.18 -21.55
N ASN A 205 36.04 -25.53 -22.23
CA ASN A 205 36.31 -24.77 -23.46
C ASN A 205 37.32 -23.63 -23.25
N ILE A 206 37.38 -23.05 -22.04
CA ILE A 206 38.34 -22.00 -21.69
C ILE A 206 39.72 -22.60 -21.40
N ILE A 207 39.80 -23.70 -20.64
CA ILE A 207 41.08 -24.35 -20.32
C ILE A 207 41.70 -25.01 -21.57
N GLU A 208 40.88 -25.53 -22.50
CA GLU A 208 41.34 -26.14 -23.76
C GLU A 208 42.30 -25.22 -24.55
N THR A 209 42.14 -23.89 -24.46
CA THR A 209 42.95 -22.90 -25.19
C THR A 209 44.12 -22.29 -24.40
N ILE A 210 44.29 -22.62 -23.11
CA ILE A 210 45.40 -22.11 -22.29
C ILE A 210 46.72 -22.79 -22.74
N PRO A 211 47.84 -22.06 -22.87
CA PRO A 211 49.15 -22.68 -23.10
C PRO A 211 49.60 -23.46 -21.86
N CYS A 212 49.73 -24.78 -21.97
CA CYS A 212 50.13 -25.66 -20.86
C CYS A 212 51.63 -25.96 -20.82
N LYS A 213 52.32 -25.90 -21.97
CA LYS A 213 53.75 -26.22 -22.09
C LYS A 213 54.35 -25.55 -23.32
N TYR A 214 55.61 -25.13 -23.23
CA TYR A 214 56.38 -24.61 -24.37
C TYR A 214 57.37 -25.68 -24.85
N LEU A 215 57.60 -25.72 -26.17
CA LEU A 215 58.69 -26.49 -26.79
C LEU A 215 59.98 -25.67 -26.84
N ALA A 216 61.09 -26.30 -27.25
CA ALA A 216 62.41 -25.66 -27.30
C ALA A 216 62.51 -24.47 -28.26
N ASP A 217 61.58 -24.37 -29.23
CA ASP A 217 61.48 -23.30 -30.23
C ASP A 217 60.38 -22.27 -29.89
N ASP A 218 60.10 -22.06 -28.59
CA ASP A 218 59.06 -21.16 -28.03
C ASP A 218 57.60 -21.41 -28.48
N VAL A 219 57.33 -22.44 -29.28
CA VAL A 219 55.96 -22.80 -29.70
C VAL A 219 55.12 -23.27 -28.49
N PRO A 220 53.98 -22.62 -28.18
CA PRO A 220 53.10 -23.03 -27.10
C PRO A 220 52.20 -24.21 -27.50
N ILE A 221 52.21 -25.27 -26.71
CA ILE A 221 51.24 -26.38 -26.76
C ILE A 221 50.07 -26.03 -25.84
N THR A 222 48.83 -26.13 -26.35
CA THR A 222 47.64 -25.88 -25.54
C THR A 222 47.37 -27.02 -24.55
N CYS A 223 46.64 -26.75 -23.47
CA CYS A 223 46.17 -27.79 -22.56
C CYS A 223 45.23 -28.78 -23.27
N GLY A 224 44.47 -28.33 -24.28
CA GLY A 224 43.63 -29.18 -25.12
C GLY A 224 44.42 -30.25 -25.88
N ASP A 225 45.54 -29.85 -26.49
CA ASP A 225 46.40 -30.77 -27.25
C ASP A 225 47.21 -31.71 -26.33
N LEU A 226 47.63 -31.22 -25.16
CA LEU A 226 48.41 -31.99 -24.20
C LEU A 226 47.58 -33.05 -23.44
N TYR A 227 46.27 -32.80 -23.25
CA TYR A 227 45.35 -33.66 -22.49
C TYR A 227 44.10 -34.05 -23.29
N GLU A 228 44.26 -34.26 -24.60
CA GLU A 228 43.16 -34.50 -25.55
C GLU A 228 42.17 -35.57 -25.07
N ARG A 229 42.66 -36.72 -24.55
CA ARG A 229 41.80 -37.81 -24.06
C ARG A 229 40.96 -37.40 -22.85
N GLN A 230 41.53 -36.63 -21.93
CA GLN A 230 40.85 -36.15 -20.72
C GLN A 230 39.76 -35.15 -21.09
N PHE A 231 40.05 -34.20 -21.97
CA PHE A 231 39.05 -33.25 -22.48
C PHE A 231 37.98 -33.94 -23.33
N PHE A 232 38.33 -34.94 -24.14
CA PHE A 232 37.36 -35.73 -24.92
C PHE A 232 36.37 -36.48 -24.03
N VAL A 233 36.84 -37.19 -22.99
CA VAL A 233 35.97 -37.89 -22.03
C VAL A 233 35.04 -36.91 -21.30
N LEU A 234 35.54 -35.73 -20.94
CA LEU A 234 34.77 -34.70 -20.24
C LEU A 234 33.75 -33.97 -21.13
N ASP A 235 34.09 -33.73 -22.41
CA ASP A 235 33.16 -33.24 -23.44
C ASP A 235 32.05 -34.27 -23.70
N THR A 236 32.42 -35.54 -23.88
CA THR A 236 31.49 -36.68 -24.05
C THR A 236 30.50 -36.76 -22.90
N ALA A 237 30.97 -36.70 -21.65
CA ALA A 237 30.12 -36.74 -20.46
C ALA A 237 29.12 -35.56 -20.41
N CYS A 238 29.58 -34.34 -20.69
CA CYS A 238 28.73 -33.15 -20.77
C CYS A 238 27.66 -33.27 -21.88
N VAL A 239 28.06 -33.71 -23.08
CA VAL A 239 27.16 -33.84 -24.24
C VAL A 239 26.11 -34.93 -24.03
N ILE A 240 26.46 -36.07 -23.42
CA ILE A 240 25.49 -37.12 -23.06
C ILE A 240 24.42 -36.54 -22.12
N ILE A 241 24.81 -35.78 -21.09
CA ILE A 241 23.88 -35.16 -20.15
C ILE A 241 22.97 -34.13 -20.84
N PHE A 242 23.52 -33.27 -21.71
CA PHE A 242 22.72 -32.29 -22.46
C PHE A 242 21.79 -32.94 -23.50
N THR A 243 22.17 -34.07 -24.08
CA THR A 243 21.33 -34.83 -25.02
C THR A 243 20.18 -35.52 -24.28
N ILE A 244 20.44 -36.12 -23.11
CA ILE A 244 19.39 -36.68 -22.24
C ILE A 244 18.44 -35.57 -21.78
N GLU A 245 18.97 -34.43 -21.32
CA GLU A 245 18.18 -33.24 -20.96
C GLU A 245 17.27 -32.78 -22.11
N TYR A 246 17.79 -32.72 -23.34
CA TYR A 246 17.03 -32.34 -24.52
C TYR A 246 15.92 -33.35 -24.86
N LEU A 247 16.25 -34.65 -24.89
CA LEU A 247 15.29 -35.71 -25.22
C LEU A 247 14.17 -35.82 -24.18
N LEU A 248 14.48 -35.67 -22.88
CA LEU A 248 13.49 -35.64 -21.82
C LEU A 248 12.53 -34.43 -21.94
N ARG A 249 13.04 -33.25 -22.30
CA ARG A 249 12.20 -32.07 -22.59
C ARG A 249 11.35 -32.26 -23.85
N LEU A 250 11.92 -32.81 -24.92
CA LEU A 250 11.21 -33.10 -26.18
C LEU A 250 10.10 -34.16 -25.98
N PHE A 251 10.32 -35.15 -25.12
CA PHE A 251 9.30 -36.12 -24.72
C PHE A 251 8.19 -35.47 -23.89
N ALA A 252 8.57 -34.65 -22.89
CA ALA A 252 7.63 -33.95 -22.02
C ALA A 252 6.81 -32.85 -22.74
N ALA A 253 7.33 -32.30 -23.84
CA ALA A 253 6.67 -31.21 -24.58
C ALA A 253 5.26 -31.59 -25.07
N PRO A 254 4.22 -30.79 -24.74
CA PRO A 254 2.84 -31.05 -25.20
C PRO A 254 2.67 -30.79 -26.70
N ASP A 255 3.49 -29.92 -27.29
CA ASP A 255 3.64 -29.74 -28.73
C ASP A 255 5.13 -29.79 -29.08
N ARG A 256 5.54 -30.90 -29.69
CA ARG A 256 6.94 -31.17 -30.04
C ARG A 256 7.45 -30.26 -31.16
N TRP A 257 6.61 -29.91 -32.13
CA TRP A 257 7.01 -29.05 -33.25
C TRP A 257 7.18 -27.59 -32.82
N LYS A 258 6.30 -27.10 -31.94
CA LYS A 258 6.44 -25.79 -31.29
C LYS A 258 7.60 -25.76 -30.29
N PHE A 259 7.89 -26.87 -29.60
CA PHE A 259 9.10 -26.98 -28.78
C PHE A 259 10.37 -26.88 -29.63
N VAL A 260 10.54 -27.72 -30.66
CA VAL A 260 11.74 -27.71 -31.53
C VAL A 260 11.96 -26.35 -32.20
N ARG A 261 10.89 -25.64 -32.58
CA ARG A 261 10.96 -24.27 -33.14
C ARG A 261 11.13 -23.16 -32.09
N SER A 262 11.23 -23.48 -30.80
CA SER A 262 11.45 -22.47 -29.75
C SER A 262 12.93 -22.12 -29.59
N ILE A 263 13.22 -20.83 -29.34
CA ILE A 263 14.60 -20.31 -29.23
C ILE A 263 15.43 -21.11 -28.21
N MET A 264 14.84 -21.45 -27.07
CA MET A 264 15.52 -22.23 -26.02
C MET A 264 15.82 -23.68 -26.45
N SER A 265 14.97 -24.29 -27.27
CA SER A 265 15.20 -25.64 -27.83
C SER A 265 16.28 -25.62 -28.91
N VAL A 266 16.30 -24.59 -29.76
CA VAL A 266 17.37 -24.38 -30.76
C VAL A 266 18.73 -24.21 -30.07
N ILE A 267 18.80 -23.45 -28.98
CA ILE A 267 20.03 -23.34 -28.15
C ILE A 267 20.42 -24.70 -27.56
N ASP A 268 19.47 -25.46 -27.02
CA ASP A 268 19.73 -26.81 -26.48
C ASP A 268 20.28 -27.77 -27.57
N VAL A 269 19.87 -27.65 -28.84
CA VAL A 269 20.41 -28.43 -29.99
C VAL A 269 21.79 -27.94 -30.45
N VAL A 270 21.96 -26.63 -30.68
CA VAL A 270 23.23 -26.06 -31.17
C VAL A 270 24.38 -26.31 -30.18
N ALA A 271 24.07 -26.44 -28.89
CA ALA A 271 25.02 -26.81 -27.85
C ALA A 271 25.62 -28.23 -27.97
N ILE A 272 24.86 -29.19 -28.53
CA ILE A 272 25.30 -30.60 -28.68
C ILE A 272 25.72 -30.94 -30.12
N MET A 273 25.18 -30.24 -31.12
CA MET A 273 25.41 -30.49 -32.54
C MET A 273 26.90 -30.64 -32.95
N PRO A 274 27.86 -29.81 -32.48
CA PRO A 274 29.26 -29.89 -32.92
C PRO A 274 29.93 -31.22 -32.57
N TYR A 275 29.54 -31.86 -31.47
CA TYR A 275 30.08 -33.16 -31.05
C TYR A 275 29.63 -34.27 -32.01
N TYR A 276 28.34 -34.31 -32.34
CA TYR A 276 27.79 -35.32 -33.26
C TYR A 276 28.25 -35.13 -34.71
N ILE A 277 28.41 -33.89 -35.17
CA ILE A 277 29.03 -33.60 -36.47
C ILE A 277 30.51 -34.02 -36.47
N GLY A 278 31.25 -33.71 -35.40
CA GLY A 278 32.65 -34.12 -35.25
C GLY A 278 32.83 -35.64 -35.29
N LEU A 279 31.95 -36.39 -34.62
CA LEU A 279 32.00 -37.86 -34.60
C LEU A 279 31.61 -38.47 -35.97
N GLY A 280 30.66 -37.86 -36.69
CA GLY A 280 30.21 -38.33 -38.01
C GLY A 280 31.13 -38.01 -39.20
N LEU A 281 32.21 -37.24 -38.99
CA LEU A 281 33.15 -36.83 -40.06
C LEU A 281 34.53 -37.53 -39.98
N GLN A 282 34.77 -38.39 -38.98
CA GLN A 282 36.12 -38.89 -38.64
C GLN A 282 36.83 -39.71 -39.74
N ASP A 283 36.11 -40.24 -40.73
CA ASP A 283 36.70 -41.07 -41.80
C ASP A 283 37.49 -40.27 -42.87
N ASN A 284 37.27 -38.95 -43.01
CA ASN A 284 37.88 -38.13 -44.07
C ASN A 284 38.98 -37.20 -43.56
N LYS A 285 40.24 -37.63 -43.69
CA LYS A 285 41.43 -36.94 -43.15
C LYS A 285 41.66 -35.53 -43.72
N ASP A 286 41.28 -35.27 -44.97
CA ASP A 286 41.47 -33.96 -45.62
C ASP A 286 40.63 -32.83 -45.00
N ILE A 287 39.64 -33.17 -44.16
CA ILE A 287 38.72 -32.23 -43.52
C ILE A 287 39.29 -31.66 -42.21
N SER A 288 40.51 -32.05 -41.79
CA SER A 288 41.13 -31.73 -40.49
C SER A 288 41.02 -30.26 -40.05
N GLY A 289 41.10 -29.29 -40.97
CA GLY A 289 40.95 -27.86 -40.63
C GLY A 289 39.53 -27.47 -40.19
N ALA A 290 38.49 -28.07 -40.75
CA ALA A 290 37.10 -27.74 -40.43
C ALA A 290 36.69 -28.19 -39.02
N PHE A 291 37.32 -29.23 -38.47
CA PHE A 291 37.10 -29.66 -37.08
C PHE A 291 37.50 -28.58 -36.08
N VAL A 292 38.58 -27.82 -36.36
CA VAL A 292 38.98 -26.67 -35.52
C VAL A 292 37.90 -25.60 -35.54
N THR A 293 37.35 -25.28 -36.72
CA THR A 293 36.23 -24.33 -36.88
C THR A 293 34.97 -24.81 -36.14
N LEU A 294 34.71 -26.12 -36.09
CA LEU A 294 33.59 -26.69 -35.34
C LEU A 294 33.77 -26.59 -33.81
N ARG A 295 35.00 -26.58 -33.28
CA ARG A 295 35.25 -26.35 -31.84
C ARG A 295 34.72 -24.98 -31.39
N VAL A 296 34.77 -23.95 -32.25
CA VAL A 296 34.21 -22.62 -31.96
C VAL A 296 32.73 -22.69 -31.58
N PHE A 297 31.95 -23.58 -32.21
CA PHE A 297 30.52 -23.72 -31.89
C PHE A 297 30.26 -24.29 -30.49
N ARG A 298 31.25 -24.89 -29.80
CA ARG A 298 31.14 -25.23 -28.37
C ARG A 298 30.86 -24.00 -27.50
N VAL A 299 31.21 -22.78 -27.94
CA VAL A 299 30.91 -21.52 -27.21
C VAL A 299 29.40 -21.29 -27.04
N PHE A 300 28.57 -21.78 -27.96
CA PHE A 300 27.11 -21.61 -27.86
C PHE A 300 26.49 -22.32 -26.65
N ARG A 301 27.22 -23.26 -26.02
CA ARG A 301 26.82 -23.88 -24.74
C ARG A 301 26.63 -22.86 -23.61
N ILE A 302 27.33 -21.72 -23.65
CA ILE A 302 27.13 -20.62 -22.70
C ILE A 302 25.67 -20.16 -22.71
N PHE A 303 25.02 -20.11 -23.87
CA PHE A 303 23.62 -19.69 -23.98
C PHE A 303 22.62 -20.67 -23.35
N LYS A 304 22.98 -21.92 -23.03
CA LYS A 304 22.09 -22.80 -22.23
C LYS A 304 21.84 -22.20 -20.84
N PHE A 305 22.81 -21.46 -20.27
CA PHE A 305 22.64 -20.73 -19.02
C PHE A 305 21.54 -19.65 -19.07
N SER A 306 21.08 -19.25 -20.27
CA SER A 306 19.92 -18.39 -20.40
C SER A 306 18.65 -19.02 -19.84
N ARG A 307 18.48 -20.35 -19.90
CA ARG A 307 17.34 -21.04 -19.27
C ARG A 307 17.36 -20.88 -17.74
N HIS A 308 18.57 -20.89 -17.15
CA HIS A 308 18.79 -20.75 -15.71
C HIS A 308 18.65 -19.29 -15.24
N SER A 309 18.93 -18.30 -16.08
CA SER A 309 18.82 -16.87 -15.77
C SER A 309 17.49 -16.25 -16.26
N GLN A 310 16.61 -15.88 -15.32
CA GLN A 310 15.39 -15.13 -15.64
C GLN A 310 15.68 -13.82 -16.38
N GLY A 311 16.77 -13.12 -16.05
CA GLY A 311 17.18 -11.89 -16.73
C GLY A 311 17.50 -12.09 -18.21
N LEU A 312 18.19 -13.18 -18.56
CA LEU A 312 18.49 -13.52 -19.96
C LEU A 312 17.25 -13.96 -20.74
N ARG A 313 16.29 -14.65 -20.09
CA ARG A 313 14.97 -14.95 -20.68
C ARG A 313 14.21 -13.67 -20.99
N ILE A 314 14.12 -12.74 -20.04
CA ILE A 314 13.44 -11.44 -20.22
C ILE A 314 14.10 -10.64 -21.35
N LEU A 315 15.43 -10.57 -21.39
CA LEU A 315 16.18 -9.93 -22.48
C LEU A 315 15.82 -10.51 -23.85
N GLY A 316 15.70 -11.85 -23.97
CA GLY A 316 15.25 -12.50 -25.20
C GLY A 316 13.82 -12.12 -25.62
N TYR A 317 12.90 -11.96 -24.67
CA TYR A 317 11.53 -11.47 -24.96
C TYR A 317 11.52 -9.99 -25.36
N THR A 318 12.32 -9.13 -24.69
CA THR A 318 12.45 -7.71 -25.05
C THR A 318 13.06 -7.53 -26.44
N LEU A 319 14.12 -8.27 -26.78
CA LEU A 319 14.73 -8.25 -28.11
C LEU A 319 13.74 -8.71 -29.20
N LYS A 320 12.90 -9.70 -28.90
CA LYS A 320 11.80 -10.10 -29.80
C LYS A 320 10.73 -9.00 -29.93
N SER A 321 10.43 -8.28 -28.85
CA SER A 321 9.46 -7.17 -28.86
C SER A 321 9.96 -5.93 -29.62
N CYS A 322 11.29 -5.75 -29.71
CA CYS A 322 11.94 -4.65 -30.45
C CYS A 322 12.58 -5.11 -31.77
N ALA A 323 12.18 -6.27 -32.30
CA ALA A 323 12.78 -6.86 -33.49
C ALA A 323 12.58 -6.01 -34.76
N SER A 324 11.48 -5.24 -34.82
CA SER A 324 11.22 -4.24 -35.87
C SER A 324 12.23 -3.10 -35.85
N GLU A 325 12.44 -2.50 -34.67
CA GLU A 325 13.35 -1.37 -34.47
C GLU A 325 14.81 -1.78 -34.66
N LEU A 326 15.18 -2.96 -34.15
CA LEU A 326 16.51 -3.54 -34.34
C LEU A 326 16.75 -3.93 -35.81
N GLY A 327 15.74 -4.47 -36.50
CA GLY A 327 15.80 -4.77 -37.93
C GLY A 327 16.03 -3.51 -38.78
N PHE A 328 15.37 -2.40 -38.45
CA PHE A 328 15.61 -1.10 -39.08
C PHE A 328 17.06 -0.61 -38.84
N LEU A 329 17.55 -0.65 -37.60
CA LEU A 329 18.95 -0.28 -37.30
C LEU A 329 19.95 -1.12 -38.10
N VAL A 330 19.80 -2.44 -38.13
CA VAL A 330 20.70 -3.35 -38.87
C VAL A 330 20.65 -3.06 -40.38
N PHE A 331 19.47 -2.78 -40.94
CA PHE A 331 19.31 -2.38 -42.34
C PHE A 331 20.00 -1.04 -42.64
N SER A 332 19.80 -0.02 -41.81
CA SER A 332 20.46 1.29 -41.95
C SER A 332 21.98 1.21 -41.85
N LEU A 333 22.51 0.41 -40.90
CA LEU A 333 23.94 0.16 -40.77
C LEU A 333 24.52 -0.56 -41.99
N ALA A 334 23.87 -1.63 -42.48
CA ALA A 334 24.30 -2.35 -43.66
C ALA A 334 24.32 -1.45 -44.92
N MET A 335 23.28 -0.64 -45.10
CA MET A 335 23.19 0.34 -46.19
C MET A 335 24.33 1.37 -46.12
N ALA A 336 24.58 1.93 -44.92
CA ALA A 336 25.66 2.89 -44.72
C ALA A 336 27.05 2.28 -44.97
N ILE A 337 27.29 1.04 -44.52
CA ILE A 337 28.55 0.31 -44.77
C ILE A 337 28.79 0.15 -46.27
N ILE A 338 27.78 -0.29 -47.03
CA ILE A 338 27.88 -0.47 -48.49
C ILE A 338 28.18 0.86 -49.20
N ILE A 339 27.48 1.94 -48.83
CA ILE A 339 27.66 3.26 -49.44
C ILE A 339 29.06 3.81 -49.14
N PHE A 340 29.45 3.90 -47.86
CA PHE A 340 30.72 4.52 -47.49
C PHE A 340 31.94 3.71 -47.94
N ALA A 341 31.90 2.37 -47.92
CA ALA A 341 32.98 1.55 -48.43
C ALA A 341 33.14 1.68 -49.96
N THR A 342 32.04 1.80 -50.70
CA THR A 342 32.07 2.05 -52.14
C THR A 342 32.72 3.40 -52.45
N ILE A 343 32.30 4.47 -51.76
CA ILE A 343 32.87 5.82 -51.94
C ILE A 343 34.36 5.84 -51.54
N MET A 344 34.72 5.22 -50.41
CA MET A 344 36.11 5.15 -49.93
C MET A 344 37.03 4.42 -50.91
N TYR A 345 36.58 3.28 -51.45
CA TYR A 345 37.30 2.57 -52.51
C TYR A 345 37.54 3.47 -53.73
N TYR A 346 36.53 4.18 -54.23
CA TYR A 346 36.71 5.06 -55.39
C TYR A 346 37.57 6.31 -55.10
N ALA A 347 37.62 6.78 -53.85
CA ALA A 347 38.51 7.87 -53.43
C ALA A 347 39.98 7.43 -53.36
N GLU A 348 40.26 6.24 -52.81
CA GLU A 348 41.63 5.80 -52.50
C GLU A 348 42.26 4.87 -53.57
N LYS A 349 41.50 4.27 -54.50
CA LYS A 349 42.02 3.28 -55.49
C LYS A 349 43.11 3.77 -56.46
N LYS A 350 43.44 5.06 -56.45
CA LYS A 350 44.52 5.67 -57.26
C LYS A 350 45.81 5.91 -56.46
N VAL A 351 45.82 5.60 -55.17
CA VAL A 351 46.98 5.74 -54.30
C VAL A 351 47.84 4.46 -54.41
N PRO A 352 49.16 4.55 -54.66
CA PRO A 352 50.04 3.38 -54.63
C PRO A 352 50.07 2.75 -53.22
N ASP A 353 50.24 1.43 -53.16
CA ASP A 353 50.31 0.62 -51.93
C ASP A 353 49.11 0.77 -50.98
N THR A 354 47.95 1.20 -51.49
CA THR A 354 46.72 1.35 -50.72
C THR A 354 46.15 0.01 -50.26
N ARG A 355 45.70 -0.06 -49.00
CA ARG A 355 44.97 -1.22 -48.46
C ARG A 355 43.51 -1.29 -48.90
N PHE A 356 42.99 -0.24 -49.55
CA PHE A 356 41.65 -0.22 -50.15
C PHE A 356 41.62 -0.94 -51.52
N THR A 357 42.03 -2.21 -51.54
CA THR A 357 42.18 -3.01 -52.77
C THR A 357 40.85 -3.41 -53.42
N SER A 358 39.76 -3.40 -52.66
CA SER A 358 38.42 -3.78 -53.12
C SER A 358 37.33 -3.20 -52.19
N ILE A 359 36.07 -3.21 -52.63
CA ILE A 359 34.94 -2.77 -51.80
C ILE A 359 34.79 -3.64 -50.52
N PRO A 360 34.92 -4.99 -50.56
CA PRO A 360 34.97 -5.79 -49.35
C PRO A 360 36.15 -5.48 -48.42
N ALA A 361 37.33 -5.14 -48.94
CA ALA A 361 38.44 -4.67 -48.11
C ALA A 361 38.13 -3.32 -47.44
N ALA A 362 37.40 -2.43 -48.15
CA ALA A 362 36.92 -1.18 -47.58
C ALA A 362 35.81 -1.37 -46.52
N PHE A 363 35.05 -2.47 -46.51
CA PHE A 363 34.08 -2.75 -45.45
C PHE A 363 34.72 -2.79 -44.06
N TRP A 364 35.93 -3.36 -43.92
CA TRP A 364 36.63 -3.42 -42.63
C TRP A 364 36.85 -2.02 -42.05
N TYR A 365 37.50 -1.14 -42.83
CA TYR A 365 37.70 0.27 -42.47
C TYR A 365 36.37 0.96 -42.15
N THR A 366 35.36 0.81 -43.02
CA THR A 366 34.07 1.46 -42.84
C THR A 366 33.34 0.99 -41.59
N ILE A 367 33.37 -0.31 -41.24
CA ILE A 367 32.79 -0.84 -40.00
C ILE A 367 33.52 -0.24 -38.79
N VAL A 368 34.86 -0.23 -38.79
CA VAL A 368 35.70 0.29 -37.70
C VAL A 368 35.58 1.81 -37.53
N THR A 369 35.37 2.57 -38.61
CA THR A 369 35.12 4.02 -38.59
C THR A 369 33.69 4.35 -38.14
N LEU A 370 32.68 3.63 -38.64
CA LEU A 370 31.27 3.87 -38.34
C LEU A 370 30.91 3.45 -36.90
N THR A 371 31.61 2.47 -36.34
CA THR A 371 31.56 2.13 -34.90
C THR A 371 32.49 2.98 -34.03
N THR A 372 33.22 3.95 -34.62
CA THR A 372 34.17 4.85 -33.95
C THR A 372 35.33 4.18 -33.18
N LEU A 373 35.67 2.92 -33.52
CA LEU A 373 36.74 2.15 -32.85
C LEU A 373 38.15 2.53 -33.31
N GLY A 374 38.33 2.80 -34.61
CA GLY A 374 39.54 3.42 -35.15
C GLY A 374 40.89 2.72 -34.89
N TYR A 375 41.05 1.43 -35.21
CA TYR A 375 42.30 0.67 -34.98
C TYR A 375 43.57 1.20 -35.69
N GLY A 376 43.44 2.06 -36.71
CA GLY A 376 44.57 2.70 -37.39
C GLY A 376 45.37 1.82 -38.36
N ASP A 377 44.97 0.57 -38.54
CA ASP A 377 45.57 -0.44 -39.43
C ASP A 377 45.27 -0.21 -40.93
N VAL A 378 44.20 0.52 -41.20
CA VAL A 378 43.81 1.06 -42.51
C VAL A 378 43.40 2.52 -42.33
N VAL A 379 43.98 3.43 -43.11
CA VAL A 379 43.67 4.87 -43.09
C VAL A 379 43.68 5.47 -44.50
N PRO A 380 42.81 6.44 -44.82
CA PRO A 380 42.81 7.12 -46.11
C PRO A 380 44.01 8.06 -46.24
N ALA A 381 44.69 8.02 -47.39
CA ALA A 381 45.79 8.94 -47.69
C ALA A 381 45.26 10.26 -48.27
N THR A 382 44.25 10.21 -49.14
CA THR A 382 43.77 11.39 -49.88
C THR A 382 42.95 12.34 -48.99
N VAL A 383 42.88 13.61 -49.39
CA VAL A 383 42.00 14.61 -48.74
C VAL A 383 40.53 14.19 -48.87
N MET A 384 40.13 13.61 -50.02
CA MET A 384 38.76 13.14 -50.24
C MET A 384 38.41 11.96 -49.31
N GLY A 385 39.27 10.95 -49.21
CA GLY A 385 39.09 9.82 -48.29
C GLY A 385 39.04 10.26 -46.83
N LYS A 386 39.85 11.26 -46.42
CA LYS A 386 39.78 11.86 -45.08
C LYS A 386 38.46 12.56 -44.81
N ILE A 387 37.92 13.33 -45.77
CA ILE A 387 36.58 13.96 -45.66
C ILE A 387 35.49 12.90 -45.56
N VAL A 388 35.52 11.88 -46.44
CA VAL A 388 34.54 10.77 -46.45
C VAL A 388 34.62 9.95 -45.15
N GLY A 389 35.81 9.74 -44.59
CA GLY A 389 36.02 9.10 -43.29
C GLY A 389 35.41 9.92 -42.13
N GLY A 390 35.61 11.24 -42.13
CA GLY A 390 34.99 12.15 -41.17
C GLY A 390 33.45 12.07 -41.21
N VAL A 391 32.85 12.20 -42.40
CA VAL A 391 31.40 12.08 -42.60
C VAL A 391 30.88 10.69 -42.20
N CYS A 392 31.63 9.63 -42.52
CA CYS A 392 31.30 8.26 -42.13
C CYS A 392 31.23 8.12 -40.61
N SER A 393 32.24 8.58 -39.88
CA SER A 393 32.27 8.51 -38.40
C SER A 393 31.10 9.28 -37.75
N LEU A 394 30.81 10.50 -38.22
CA LEU A 394 29.70 11.31 -37.73
C LEU A 394 28.34 10.64 -38.02
N SER A 395 28.17 10.05 -39.20
CA SER A 395 26.96 9.31 -39.55
C SER A 395 26.77 8.06 -38.68
N GLY A 396 27.85 7.38 -38.31
CA GLY A 396 27.84 6.22 -37.44
C GLY A 396 27.35 6.54 -36.03
N VAL A 397 27.88 7.63 -35.44
CA VAL A 397 27.40 8.15 -34.14
C VAL A 397 25.89 8.43 -34.20
N LEU A 398 25.41 9.11 -35.25
CA LEU A 398 23.99 9.44 -35.38
C LEU A 398 23.09 8.20 -35.56
N VAL A 399 23.48 7.26 -36.43
CA VAL A 399 22.70 6.03 -36.71
C VAL A 399 22.64 5.11 -35.48
N ILE A 400 23.71 5.03 -34.68
CA ILE A 400 23.75 4.20 -33.47
C ILE A 400 23.04 4.91 -32.30
N ALA A 401 23.21 6.23 -32.14
CA ALA A 401 22.68 6.97 -31.00
C ALA A 401 21.14 7.12 -31.02
N LEU A 402 20.46 7.00 -32.17
CA LEU A 402 19.01 7.16 -32.23
C LEU A 402 18.22 5.95 -31.69
N PRO A 403 18.52 4.67 -32.03
CA PRO A 403 17.72 3.54 -31.54
C PRO A 403 18.13 3.04 -30.15
N VAL A 404 19.37 3.30 -29.69
CA VAL A 404 19.84 2.84 -28.37
C VAL A 404 18.96 3.37 -27.21
N PRO A 405 18.61 4.67 -27.13
CA PRO A 405 17.66 5.18 -26.13
C PRO A 405 16.26 4.56 -26.24
N VAL A 406 15.79 4.23 -27.44
CA VAL A 406 14.49 3.56 -27.64
C VAL A 406 14.52 2.14 -27.06
N ILE A 407 15.58 1.38 -27.34
CA ILE A 407 15.79 0.04 -26.79
C ILE A 407 15.94 0.08 -25.26
N VAL A 408 16.71 1.02 -24.72
CA VAL A 408 16.90 1.21 -23.26
C VAL A 408 15.59 1.64 -22.58
N SER A 409 14.80 2.52 -23.21
CA SER A 409 13.49 2.95 -22.70
C SER A 409 12.47 1.80 -22.70
N ASN A 410 12.37 1.05 -23.80
CA ASN A 410 11.51 -0.14 -23.88
C ASN A 410 11.94 -1.23 -22.88
N PHE A 411 13.24 -1.47 -22.72
CA PHE A 411 13.79 -2.40 -21.72
C PHE A 411 13.47 -1.95 -20.29
N SER A 412 13.69 -0.67 -19.96
CA SER A 412 13.36 -0.08 -18.67
C SER A 412 11.86 -0.20 -18.35
N ARG A 413 10.99 0.10 -19.33
CA ARG A 413 9.53 -0.05 -19.21
C ARG A 413 9.14 -1.49 -18.90
N ILE A 414 9.62 -2.46 -19.68
CA ILE A 414 9.31 -3.89 -19.51
C ILE A 414 9.87 -4.43 -18.17
N TYR A 415 11.08 -4.03 -17.79
CA TYR A 415 11.70 -4.41 -16.52
C TYR A 415 10.91 -3.87 -15.32
N HIS A 416 10.50 -2.61 -15.35
CA HIS A 416 9.66 -2.02 -14.31
C HIS A 416 8.22 -2.56 -14.31
N GLN A 417 7.66 -2.94 -15.47
CA GLN A 417 6.37 -3.64 -15.55
C GLN A 417 6.46 -5.00 -14.86
N ASN A 418 7.44 -5.83 -15.20
CA ASN A 418 7.65 -7.14 -14.55
C ASN A 418 7.87 -7.00 -13.03
N GLN A 419 8.72 -6.07 -12.60
CA GLN A 419 8.95 -5.84 -11.16
C GLN A 419 7.68 -5.35 -10.43
N ARG A 420 6.78 -4.63 -11.11
CA ARG A 420 5.45 -4.26 -10.57
C ARG A 420 4.51 -5.47 -10.55
N ALA A 421 4.53 -6.33 -11.56
CA ALA A 421 3.76 -7.57 -11.61
C ALA A 421 4.15 -8.53 -10.48
N ASP A 422 5.45 -8.79 -10.25
CA ASP A 422 5.93 -9.64 -9.15
C ASP A 422 5.48 -9.11 -7.77
N LYS A 423 5.58 -7.79 -7.55
CA LYS A 423 5.08 -7.13 -6.34
C LYS A 423 3.55 -7.30 -6.19
N ARG A 424 2.79 -7.14 -7.28
CA ARG A 424 1.33 -7.37 -7.31
C ARG A 424 0.98 -8.85 -7.02
N LYS A 425 1.70 -9.82 -7.59
CA LYS A 425 1.51 -11.26 -7.36
C LYS A 425 1.80 -11.64 -5.90
N ALA A 426 2.89 -11.13 -5.32
CA ALA A 426 3.20 -11.31 -3.90
C ALA A 426 2.08 -10.73 -3.00
N GLN A 427 1.60 -9.52 -3.30
CA GLN A 427 0.48 -8.90 -2.58
C GLN A 427 -0.84 -9.68 -2.74
N LYS A 428 -1.17 -10.15 -3.94
CA LYS A 428 -2.37 -10.96 -4.22
C LYS A 428 -2.33 -12.28 -3.45
N LYS A 429 -1.18 -12.98 -3.46
CA LYS A 429 -0.97 -14.21 -2.69
C LYS A 429 -1.10 -13.99 -1.19
N ALA A 430 -0.54 -12.89 -0.65
CA ALA A 430 -0.69 -12.51 0.76
C ALA A 430 -2.14 -12.13 1.12
N ARG A 431 -2.86 -11.39 0.25
CA ARG A 431 -4.27 -11.04 0.44
C ARG A 431 -5.17 -12.27 0.42
N LEU A 432 -4.98 -13.19 -0.52
CA LEU A 432 -5.74 -14.45 -0.60
C LEU A 432 -5.46 -15.36 0.61
N ALA A 433 -4.21 -15.44 1.09
CA ALA A 433 -3.89 -16.16 2.31
C ALA A 433 -4.62 -15.57 3.53
N ARG A 434 -4.64 -14.24 3.69
CA ARG A 434 -5.41 -13.56 4.75
C ARG A 434 -6.92 -13.80 4.64
N ILE A 435 -7.50 -13.69 3.43
CA ILE A 435 -8.93 -13.98 3.19
C ILE A 435 -9.27 -15.43 3.57
N ARG A 436 -8.37 -16.39 3.28
CA ARG A 436 -8.58 -17.80 3.62
C ARG A 436 -8.52 -18.06 5.13
N ILE A 437 -7.60 -17.39 5.85
CA ILE A 437 -7.54 -17.43 7.31
C ILE A 437 -8.81 -16.83 7.93
N VAL A 438 -9.27 -15.67 7.42
CA VAL A 438 -10.50 -15.01 7.89
C VAL A 438 -11.73 -15.86 7.61
N LYS A 439 -11.92 -16.40 6.40
CA LYS A 439 -13.06 -17.29 6.09
C LYS A 439 -13.09 -18.52 7.01
N ASN A 440 -11.96 -19.18 7.24
CA ASN A 440 -11.88 -20.32 8.14
C ASN A 440 -12.22 -19.95 9.59
N ALA A 441 -11.74 -18.80 10.08
CA ALA A 441 -12.05 -18.31 11.43
C ALA A 441 -13.54 -17.93 11.58
N SER A 442 -14.12 -17.22 10.59
CA SER A 442 -15.54 -16.85 10.59
C SER A 442 -16.45 -18.09 10.56
N GLY A 443 -16.14 -19.10 9.74
CA GLY A 443 -16.92 -20.34 9.69
C GLY A 443 -16.89 -21.11 11.01
N GLN A 444 -15.71 -21.24 11.63
CA GLN A 444 -15.58 -21.88 12.95
C GLN A 444 -16.29 -21.09 14.06
N ALA A 445 -16.21 -19.76 14.04
CA ALA A 445 -16.93 -18.91 14.98
C ALA A 445 -18.46 -19.08 14.84
N LEU A 446 -18.99 -19.02 13.61
CA LEU A 446 -20.42 -19.19 13.33
C LEU A 446 -20.94 -20.57 13.79
N PHE A 447 -20.20 -21.63 13.46
CA PHE A 447 -20.55 -23.00 13.87
C PHE A 447 -20.50 -23.18 15.40
N SER A 448 -19.55 -22.55 16.08
CA SER A 448 -19.48 -22.55 17.54
C SER A 448 -20.66 -21.81 18.20
N LYS A 449 -21.07 -20.66 17.63
CA LYS A 449 -22.25 -19.90 18.07
C LYS A 449 -23.54 -20.72 17.88
N LYS A 450 -23.77 -21.28 16.68
CA LYS A 450 -24.95 -22.11 16.38
C LYS A 450 -25.10 -23.26 17.37
N LYS A 451 -24.03 -24.03 17.59
CA LYS A 451 -24.03 -25.15 18.54
C LYS A 451 -24.26 -24.70 20.00
N ALA A 452 -23.74 -23.55 20.41
CA ALA A 452 -23.98 -23.00 21.75
C ALA A 452 -25.43 -22.55 21.94
N HIS A 453 -26.06 -21.98 20.91
CA HIS A 453 -27.47 -21.60 20.91
C HIS A 453 -28.39 -22.84 20.97
N GLU A 454 -28.16 -23.84 20.10
CA GLU A 454 -28.87 -25.12 20.12
C GLU A 454 -28.80 -25.80 21.50
N SER A 455 -27.62 -25.79 22.13
CA SER A 455 -27.42 -26.36 23.47
C SER A 455 -28.22 -25.63 24.56
N ARG A 456 -28.35 -24.30 24.47
CA ARG A 456 -29.13 -23.49 25.43
C ARG A 456 -30.63 -23.61 25.21
N MET A 457 -31.08 -23.75 23.95
CA MET A 457 -32.49 -24.04 23.64
C MET A 457 -32.92 -25.40 24.19
N GLN A 458 -32.11 -26.45 24.02
CA GLN A 458 -32.41 -27.76 24.62
C GLN A 458 -32.45 -27.71 26.16
N ALA A 459 -31.57 -26.93 26.79
CA ALA A 459 -31.60 -26.74 28.25
C ALA A 459 -32.83 -25.94 28.72
N PHE A 460 -33.34 -25.02 27.91
CA PHE A 460 -34.61 -24.33 28.17
C PHE A 460 -35.82 -25.27 28.01
N GLU A 461 -35.88 -26.08 26.95
CA GLU A 461 -36.93 -27.10 26.75
C GLU A 461 -36.94 -28.16 27.87
N GLN A 462 -35.79 -28.45 28.47
CA GLN A 462 -35.64 -29.33 29.64
C GLN A 462 -35.94 -28.64 30.98
N GLY A 463 -36.35 -27.36 30.99
CA GLY A 463 -36.71 -26.61 32.20
C GLY A 463 -35.51 -26.19 33.08
N LEU A 464 -34.28 -26.25 32.55
CA LEU A 464 -33.04 -25.93 33.28
C LEU A 464 -32.63 -24.44 33.15
N LEU A 465 -33.33 -23.64 32.34
CA LEU A 465 -33.19 -22.18 32.27
C LEU A 465 -34.54 -21.48 32.41
N SER A 466 -34.52 -20.26 32.96
CA SER A 466 -35.69 -19.37 33.05
C SER A 466 -35.81 -18.47 31.81
N ILE A 467 -37.03 -17.96 31.56
CA ILE A 467 -37.32 -17.02 30.46
C ILE A 467 -36.48 -15.73 30.53
N ASP A 468 -36.14 -15.25 31.74
CA ASP A 468 -35.35 -14.03 31.89
C ASP A 468 -33.89 -14.21 31.42
N ALA A 469 -33.33 -15.42 31.52
CA ALA A 469 -31.97 -15.75 31.06
C ALA A 469 -31.84 -15.84 29.52
N LEU A 470 -32.92 -15.51 28.78
CA LEU A 470 -32.96 -15.39 27.33
C LEU A 470 -33.15 -13.93 26.84
N LYS A 471 -33.25 -12.93 27.75
CA LYS A 471 -33.57 -11.54 27.39
C LYS A 471 -32.38 -10.66 27.01
N ASP A 472 -31.15 -11.12 27.22
CA ASP A 472 -29.92 -10.31 27.09
C ASP A 472 -29.25 -10.35 25.69
N GLU A 473 -29.85 -10.99 24.68
CA GLU A 473 -29.35 -10.96 23.29
C GLU A 473 -30.30 -10.26 22.30
N ASP A 474 -29.75 -9.80 21.17
CA ASP A 474 -30.45 -8.96 20.20
C ASP A 474 -31.68 -9.65 19.61
N ILE A 475 -32.84 -9.02 19.79
CA ILE A 475 -34.15 -9.39 19.23
C ILE A 475 -34.09 -9.67 17.72
N PHE A 476 -33.13 -9.06 17.01
CA PHE A 476 -32.93 -9.23 15.58
C PHE A 476 -32.43 -10.64 15.18
N GLU A 477 -31.52 -11.27 15.95
CA GLU A 477 -31.09 -12.67 15.67
C GLU A 477 -32.24 -13.66 15.97
N ILE A 478 -33.02 -13.42 17.04
CA ILE A 478 -34.20 -14.21 17.40
C ILE A 478 -35.27 -14.13 16.30
N GLN A 479 -35.57 -12.93 15.81
CA GLN A 479 -36.54 -12.73 14.71
C GLN A 479 -36.06 -13.35 13.40
N HIS A 480 -34.76 -13.29 13.09
CA HIS A 480 -34.20 -13.88 11.87
C HIS A 480 -34.33 -15.42 11.87
N HIS A 481 -33.96 -16.08 12.97
CA HIS A 481 -34.12 -17.54 13.09
C HIS A 481 -35.59 -17.98 13.13
N HIS A 482 -36.47 -17.24 13.81
CA HIS A 482 -37.91 -17.52 13.78
C HIS A 482 -38.49 -17.36 12.37
N LEU A 483 -38.07 -16.36 11.60
CA LEU A 483 -38.52 -16.18 10.21
C LEU A 483 -38.07 -17.33 9.31
N LEU A 484 -36.82 -17.78 9.44
CA LEU A 484 -36.31 -18.95 8.71
C LEU A 484 -37.08 -20.22 9.07
N GLN A 485 -37.31 -20.49 10.35
CA GLN A 485 -38.04 -21.68 10.79
C GLN A 485 -39.54 -21.64 10.40
N CYS A 486 -40.14 -20.45 10.32
CA CYS A 486 -41.45 -20.26 9.69
C CYS A 486 -41.43 -20.55 8.18
N LEU A 487 -40.38 -20.14 7.46
CA LEU A 487 -40.22 -20.43 6.03
C LEU A 487 -40.01 -21.92 5.75
N GLU A 488 -39.22 -22.63 6.57
CA GLU A 488 -39.07 -24.09 6.48
C GLU A 488 -40.43 -24.79 6.61
N ARG A 489 -41.20 -24.45 7.65
CA ARG A 489 -42.54 -25.01 7.89
C ARG A 489 -43.58 -24.61 6.84
N ALA A 490 -43.44 -23.43 6.23
CA ALA A 490 -44.36 -22.94 5.19
C ALA A 490 -44.03 -23.43 3.77
N THR A 491 -42.82 -23.98 3.55
CA THR A 491 -42.36 -24.44 2.22
C THR A 491 -42.06 -25.94 2.14
N GLU A 492 -42.20 -26.67 3.26
CA GLU A 492 -41.85 -28.10 3.42
C GLU A 492 -40.43 -28.44 2.96
N ARG A 493 -39.50 -27.48 3.14
CA ARG A 493 -38.08 -27.61 2.78
C ARG A 493 -37.20 -27.31 3.99
N GLU A 494 -36.37 -28.27 4.35
CA GLU A 494 -35.30 -28.13 5.34
C GLU A 494 -34.14 -27.35 4.71
N PHE A 495 -33.77 -26.18 5.26
CA PHE A 495 -32.69 -25.35 4.71
C PHE A 495 -31.32 -25.87 5.18
N VAL A 496 -30.88 -26.97 4.56
CA VAL A 496 -29.51 -27.48 4.73
C VAL A 496 -28.52 -26.52 4.06
N ASP A 497 -27.66 -25.89 4.87
CA ASP A 497 -26.46 -25.17 4.44
C ASP A 497 -25.51 -26.15 3.72
N ASN A 498 -25.70 -26.30 2.40
CA ASN A 498 -24.78 -27.09 1.58
C ASN A 498 -23.50 -26.29 1.31
N ASP A 499 -22.35 -26.84 1.69
CA ASP A 499 -21.01 -26.43 1.23
C ASP A 499 -20.81 -26.80 -0.27
N ALA A 500 -21.66 -26.25 -1.13
CA ALA A 500 -21.62 -26.40 -2.58
C ALA A 500 -20.83 -25.23 -3.20
N ASP A 501 -19.55 -25.48 -3.54
CA ASP A 501 -18.74 -24.56 -4.34
C ASP A 501 -19.45 -24.28 -5.69
N PHE A 502 -19.92 -23.03 -5.88
CA PHE A 502 -20.67 -22.61 -7.06
C PHE A 502 -19.76 -22.55 -8.31
N GLU A 503 -19.88 -23.53 -9.22
CA GLU A 503 -19.20 -23.49 -10.52
C GLU A 503 -19.97 -22.63 -11.54
N TYR A 504 -19.24 -21.77 -12.27
CA TYR A 504 -19.80 -20.93 -13.33
C TYR A 504 -19.82 -21.70 -14.67
N GLY A 505 -20.96 -22.32 -14.98
CA GLY A 505 -21.22 -22.96 -16.28
C GLY A 505 -21.50 -21.93 -17.39
N VAL A 506 -20.89 -22.11 -18.57
CA VAL A 506 -21.16 -21.27 -19.75
C VAL A 506 -22.47 -21.69 -20.42
N ARG A 507 -23.21 -20.71 -20.96
CA ARG A 507 -24.56 -20.85 -21.55
C ARG A 507 -24.68 -22.03 -22.53
N GLY A 508 -25.66 -22.90 -22.29
CA GLY A 508 -26.37 -23.65 -23.33
C GLY A 508 -27.77 -23.06 -23.51
N THR A 509 -28.25 -22.94 -24.75
CA THR A 509 -29.57 -22.37 -25.08
C THR A 509 -30.72 -23.34 -24.81
N PRO A 510 -31.89 -22.87 -24.31
CA PRO A 510 -33.04 -23.72 -24.07
C PRO A 510 -33.80 -24.07 -25.38
N PRO A 511 -34.30 -25.31 -25.54
CA PRO A 511 -35.39 -25.64 -26.47
C PRO A 511 -36.75 -25.10 -25.94
N PRO A 512 -37.77 -24.94 -26.80
CA PRO A 512 -39.05 -24.32 -26.43
C PRO A 512 -40.00 -25.25 -25.64
N LEU A 513 -41.06 -24.64 -25.12
CA LEU A 513 -42.07 -25.24 -24.22
C LEU A 513 -43.12 -26.11 -24.94
N SER A 514 -43.63 -27.11 -24.21
CA SER A 514 -44.95 -27.75 -24.37
C SER A 514 -45.14 -28.69 -25.60
N PRO A 515 -46.11 -29.64 -25.57
CA PRO A 515 -47.24 -29.74 -24.63
C PRO A 515 -47.44 -31.07 -23.89
N VAL A 516 -48.42 -31.00 -22.96
CA VAL A 516 -49.26 -32.05 -22.38
C VAL A 516 -49.42 -33.33 -23.23
N GLY A 517 -49.38 -34.51 -22.59
CA GLY A 517 -50.10 -35.68 -23.11
C GLY A 517 -49.51 -37.07 -22.83
N SER A 518 -50.01 -37.73 -21.77
CA SER A 518 -50.45 -39.14 -21.74
C SER A 518 -49.72 -40.27 -22.52
N THR A 519 -49.52 -41.37 -21.77
CA THR A 519 -49.68 -42.79 -22.16
C THR A 519 -48.67 -43.55 -23.03
N HIS A 520 -48.23 -44.68 -22.45
CA HIS A 520 -48.03 -46.01 -23.06
C HIS A 520 -47.05 -46.23 -24.23
N SER A 521 -45.98 -46.97 -23.90
CA SER A 521 -45.60 -48.23 -24.59
C SER A 521 -44.99 -48.11 -26.00
N LYS A 522 -44.35 -49.12 -26.61
CA LYS A 522 -43.91 -50.49 -26.21
C LYS A 522 -42.89 -50.94 -27.28
N GLU A 523 -41.88 -51.74 -26.93
CA GLU A 523 -41.30 -52.82 -27.78
C GLU A 523 -40.64 -52.42 -29.14
N ASN A 524 -39.76 -53.22 -29.78
CA ASN A 524 -38.97 -54.38 -29.31
C ASN A 524 -37.71 -54.60 -30.18
N THR A 525 -36.68 -55.19 -29.54
CA THR A 525 -35.66 -56.13 -30.08
C THR A 525 -34.85 -55.72 -31.34
N ASP A 526 -33.81 -56.42 -31.84
CA ASP A 526 -33.22 -57.77 -31.67
C ASP A 526 -31.69 -57.70 -31.97
N CYS A 527 -30.77 -58.62 -31.63
CA CYS A 527 -30.79 -59.85 -30.81
C CYS A 527 -29.34 -60.23 -30.36
N SER A 528 -29.16 -61.44 -29.79
CA SER A 528 -27.93 -62.19 -29.47
C SER A 528 -27.10 -61.69 -28.25
N SER A 529 -26.62 -62.45 -27.24
CA SER A 529 -26.62 -63.86 -26.74
C SER A 529 -25.16 -64.23 -26.33
N LEU A 530 -24.78 -65.06 -25.35
CA LEU A 530 -25.40 -66.10 -24.49
C LEU A 530 -24.76 -66.13 -23.06
N PHE A 531 -25.49 -66.62 -22.05
CA PHE A 531 -25.13 -67.56 -20.93
C PHE A 531 -23.87 -67.33 -20.02
N THR A 532 -23.74 -67.81 -18.77
CA THR A 532 -24.67 -68.28 -17.70
C THR A 532 -23.91 -68.53 -16.36
N GLY A 533 -24.44 -68.06 -15.21
CA GLY A 533 -24.17 -68.59 -13.84
C GLY A 533 -22.88 -68.13 -13.11
N CYS A 534 -22.75 -68.27 -11.77
CA CYS A 534 -23.73 -68.67 -10.76
C CYS A 534 -23.33 -68.27 -9.30
N CYS A 535 -24.29 -67.71 -8.53
CA CYS A 535 -24.57 -67.91 -7.09
C CYS A 535 -23.56 -67.72 -5.90
N VAL A 536 -24.07 -66.98 -4.88
CA VAL A 536 -24.18 -67.35 -3.43
C VAL A 536 -23.18 -66.84 -2.35
N VAL A 537 -23.71 -65.94 -1.49
CA VAL A 537 -23.68 -65.83 0.00
C VAL A 537 -22.36 -66.02 0.80
N GLY A 538 -22.13 -65.16 1.81
CA GLY A 538 -21.32 -65.53 2.98
C GLY A 538 -20.96 -64.40 3.98
N GLN A 539 -21.57 -64.40 5.17
CA GLN A 539 -21.11 -63.61 6.33
C GLN A 539 -19.83 -64.21 6.94
N ASN A 540 -18.87 -63.42 7.47
CA ASN A 540 -18.79 -63.17 8.92
C ASN A 540 -17.65 -62.27 9.45
N ARG A 541 -17.77 -61.98 10.76
CA ARG A 541 -16.95 -61.12 11.64
C ARG A 541 -15.49 -61.57 11.94
N ALA A 542 -14.66 -60.54 12.13
CA ALA A 542 -13.73 -60.29 13.25
C ALA A 542 -12.56 -61.26 13.61
N GLN A 543 -11.36 -60.66 13.63
CA GLN A 543 -10.32 -60.71 14.68
C GLN A 543 -10.12 -62.01 15.50
N ALA A 544 -8.91 -62.60 15.43
CA ALA A 544 -7.81 -62.30 16.37
C ALA A 544 -6.54 -63.17 16.22
N ARG A 545 -5.41 -62.66 16.75
CA ARG A 545 -4.25 -63.38 17.35
C ARG A 545 -3.28 -64.26 16.50
N SER A 546 -2.01 -63.83 16.55
CA SER A 546 -0.87 -64.56 17.18
C SER A 546 0.00 -65.58 16.39
N ARG A 547 1.28 -65.18 16.17
CA ARG A 547 2.51 -66.03 16.10
C ARG A 547 2.61 -66.98 14.87
N TYR A 548 3.77 -67.54 14.46
CA TYR A 548 5.15 -67.54 14.97
C TYR A 548 6.20 -67.90 13.88
N LYS A 549 7.49 -67.54 14.08
CA LYS A 549 8.72 -68.24 13.60
C LYS A 549 9.02 -68.26 12.06
N SER A 550 10.26 -68.47 11.60
CA SER A 550 11.59 -68.54 12.26
C SER A 550 12.80 -68.43 11.29
N THR A 551 13.98 -68.12 11.85
CA THR A 551 15.36 -68.51 11.41
C THR A 551 15.87 -67.96 10.06
N THR A 552 17.14 -67.56 9.87
CA THR A 552 18.39 -67.59 10.69
C THR A 552 19.23 -66.32 10.32
N SER A 553 20.51 -66.03 10.63
CA SER A 553 21.70 -66.60 11.31
C SER A 553 22.79 -65.50 11.37
N SER A 554 23.82 -65.45 12.22
CA SER A 554 24.11 -66.06 13.54
C SER A 554 25.50 -65.55 14.04
N MET A 555 25.66 -65.31 15.35
CA MET A 555 26.94 -64.93 16.04
C MET A 555 27.45 -63.51 15.70
N GLY A 556 28.11 -62.73 16.56
CA GLY A 556 28.54 -62.82 17.99
C GLY A 556 29.52 -61.64 18.26
N THR A 557 29.87 -61.18 19.48
CA THR A 557 29.61 -61.58 20.87
C THR A 557 29.77 -60.36 21.82
N ASP A 558 29.05 -60.38 22.95
CA ASP A 558 29.35 -59.87 24.31
C ASP A 558 30.29 -58.67 24.63
N ASP A 559 29.85 -57.95 25.68
CA ASP A 559 30.60 -57.59 26.91
C ASP A 559 31.11 -56.15 27.24
N ASN A 560 30.58 -55.66 28.37
CA ASN A 560 31.20 -54.93 29.52
C ASN A 560 32.17 -53.71 29.45
N ARG A 561 32.04 -52.92 30.54
CA ARG A 561 33.08 -52.20 31.34
C ARG A 561 33.72 -50.84 30.90
N ARG A 562 33.40 -49.84 31.75
CA ARG A 562 34.31 -49.03 32.61
C ARG A 562 35.53 -48.26 32.03
N SER A 563 35.47 -46.93 32.26
CA SER A 563 36.42 -46.11 33.06
C SER A 563 37.76 -45.63 32.47
N PHE A 564 38.13 -44.41 32.93
CA PHE A 564 39.42 -43.69 33.06
C PHE A 564 39.26 -42.26 32.49
N LYS A 565 39.37 -41.14 33.22
CA LYS A 565 39.99 -40.74 34.52
C LYS A 565 41.51 -40.54 34.51
N HIS A 566 41.92 -39.31 34.21
CA HIS A 566 43.04 -38.61 34.87
C HIS A 566 42.59 -37.14 35.03
N ASP A 567 42.45 -36.48 36.19
CA ASP A 567 43.05 -36.60 37.56
C ASP A 567 44.31 -35.72 37.71
N ARG A 568 44.27 -34.80 38.71
CA ARG A 568 45.37 -34.04 39.36
C ARG A 568 45.84 -32.69 38.77
N ASP A 569 46.38 -31.74 39.55
CA ASP A 569 46.21 -31.37 40.99
C ASP A 569 46.88 -29.99 41.28
N ASN A 570 46.61 -29.43 42.47
CA ASN A 570 47.37 -28.40 43.22
C ASN A 570 47.38 -26.93 42.66
N HIS A 571 47.00 -25.88 43.41
CA HIS A 571 47.43 -25.36 44.74
C HIS A 571 48.71 -24.48 44.71
N PRO A 572 48.85 -23.46 45.59
CA PRO A 572 47.93 -22.35 45.88
C PRO A 572 48.74 -21.03 46.11
N HIS A 573 48.42 -20.21 47.15
CA HIS A 573 49.25 -19.13 47.76
C HIS A 573 49.47 -17.83 46.91
N GLU A 574 49.57 -16.60 47.46
CA GLU A 574 49.19 -16.08 48.80
C GLU A 574 49.13 -14.53 48.88
N TYR A 575 48.58 -14.02 50.00
CA TYR A 575 48.95 -12.78 50.74
C TYR A 575 48.79 -11.37 50.12
N ARG A 576 47.96 -10.50 50.76
CA ARG A 576 48.31 -9.36 51.69
C ARG A 576 48.71 -8.06 50.95
N LEU A 577 48.70 -6.86 51.55
CA LEU A 577 48.46 -6.40 52.94
C LEU A 577 47.43 -5.22 52.95
N HIS A 578 46.85 -4.95 54.13
CA HIS A 578 46.60 -3.65 54.83
C HIS A 578 46.56 -2.31 54.03
N SER A 579 45.87 -1.25 54.48
CA SER A 579 45.63 -0.81 55.87
C SER A 579 44.42 0.13 56.03
N ASP A 580 43.81 0.15 57.22
CA ASP A 580 43.48 1.33 58.07
C ASP A 580 42.87 2.64 57.47
N GLN A 581 42.01 3.44 58.14
CA GLN A 581 41.42 3.34 59.49
C GLN A 581 40.21 4.31 59.69
N SER A 582 39.09 3.81 60.22
CA SER A 582 38.27 4.49 61.26
C SER A 582 37.56 5.84 60.91
N TYR A 583 36.76 6.52 61.76
CA TYR A 583 36.22 6.27 63.11
C TYR A 583 34.95 7.13 63.38
N ARG A 584 33.95 6.61 64.15
CA ARG A 584 32.98 7.37 65.02
C ARG A 584 31.99 8.34 64.33
N SER A 585 30.81 8.74 64.85
CA SER A 585 29.87 8.36 65.96
C SER A 585 28.43 8.61 65.42
N ARG A 586 27.29 8.00 65.79
CA ARG A 586 26.67 7.46 67.02
C ARG A 586 26.09 8.52 68.00
N LEU A 587 24.84 8.30 68.48
CA LEU A 587 24.09 8.96 69.59
C LEU A 587 23.33 10.27 69.21
N ILE A 588 22.16 10.67 69.75
CA ILE A 588 21.13 10.03 70.65
C ILE A 588 19.76 10.79 70.63
N SER A 589 18.73 10.25 71.33
CA SER A 589 17.42 10.83 71.75
C SER A 589 16.35 10.99 70.66
N GLU A 590 15.05 10.64 70.83
CA GLU A 590 14.10 10.42 71.96
C GLU A 590 13.34 11.64 72.53
N THR A 591 12.02 11.70 72.25
CA THR A 591 10.87 11.91 73.19
C THR A 591 9.57 11.95 72.35
N LYS A 592 8.54 11.10 72.50
CA LYS A 592 7.61 10.76 73.61
C LYS A 592 6.41 11.71 73.81
N SER A 593 5.27 11.34 73.21
CA SER A 593 3.90 11.27 73.80
C SER A 593 3.00 10.52 72.79
N GLN A 594 2.08 9.59 73.05
CA GLN A 594 1.03 9.41 74.09
C GLN A 594 -0.07 10.51 74.05
N LYS A 595 -1.37 10.20 74.11
CA LYS A 595 -2.08 8.91 74.31
C LYS A 595 -3.54 8.95 73.80
N ASN A 596 -4.27 7.84 74.00
CA ASN A 596 -5.73 7.59 73.90
C ASN A 596 -6.19 7.02 72.53
N GLU A 597 -6.87 5.86 72.38
CA GLU A 597 -7.88 5.13 73.21
C GLU A 597 -9.21 5.91 73.33
N GLY A 598 -10.41 5.43 72.95
CA GLY A 598 -10.90 4.20 72.31
C GLY A 598 -12.41 4.42 71.98
N ALA A 599 -13.30 3.44 71.80
CA ALA A 599 -13.22 1.98 71.79
C ALA A 599 -14.54 1.37 71.26
N THR A 600 -14.52 0.14 70.72
CA THR A 600 -15.66 -0.84 70.63
C THR A 600 -16.94 -0.45 69.84
N LYS A 601 -17.76 -1.33 69.25
CA LYS A 601 -17.84 -2.78 68.87
C LYS A 601 -19.02 -2.84 67.83
N GLU A 602 -19.48 -3.91 67.16
CA GLU A 602 -19.53 -5.38 67.40
C GLU A 602 -19.39 -6.18 66.07
N THR A 603 -19.29 -7.50 66.17
CA THR A 603 -19.28 -8.48 65.05
C THR A 603 -20.40 -9.51 65.26
N PRO A 604 -20.93 -10.19 64.22
CA PRO A 604 -20.47 -11.57 64.02
C PRO A 604 -20.42 -12.11 62.57
N LEU A 605 -19.34 -12.86 62.30
CA LEU A 605 -19.26 -14.19 61.65
C LEU A 605 -20.33 -14.65 60.63
N GLN A 606 -19.86 -14.93 59.40
CA GLN A 606 -19.97 -16.24 58.70
C GLN A 606 -18.94 -16.24 57.55
N GLU A 607 -17.89 -17.05 57.59
CA GLU A 607 -17.84 -18.44 57.09
C GLU A 607 -18.30 -18.58 55.63
N HIS A 608 -17.34 -18.75 54.71
CA HIS A 608 -17.58 -19.23 53.35
C HIS A 608 -16.43 -20.15 52.91
N GLU A 609 -16.70 -21.46 52.90
CA GLU A 609 -15.82 -22.44 52.30
C GLU A 609 -16.01 -22.59 50.80
N ASN A 610 -14.89 -22.85 50.12
CA ASN A 610 -14.75 -23.73 48.95
C ASN A 610 -15.97 -23.95 48.02
N LYS A 611 -15.89 -23.38 46.81
CA LYS A 611 -15.93 -24.24 45.61
C LYS A 611 -15.04 -23.69 44.49
N LYS A 612 -14.20 -24.57 43.95
CA LYS A 612 -13.46 -24.34 42.71
C LYS A 612 -14.42 -24.50 41.53
N ASP A 613 -14.27 -23.70 40.49
CA ASP A 613 -14.28 -24.27 39.15
C ASP A 613 -13.35 -23.51 38.19
N ARG A 614 -13.22 -24.01 36.96
CA ARG A 614 -12.03 -23.81 36.12
C ARG A 614 -12.20 -22.65 35.13
N HIS A 615 -11.27 -21.69 35.17
CA HIS A 615 -11.04 -20.81 34.01
C HIS A 615 -10.09 -21.49 33.02
N GLU A 616 -10.59 -21.78 31.82
CA GLU A 616 -9.74 -22.14 30.68
C GLU A 616 -9.17 -20.89 30.01
N ASN A 617 -7.89 -20.92 29.64
CA ASN A 617 -7.17 -19.79 29.06
C ASN A 617 -7.59 -19.52 27.61
N CYS A 618 -8.46 -18.54 27.38
CA CYS A 618 -8.76 -18.02 26.05
C CYS A 618 -7.84 -16.83 25.69
N THR A 619 -6.56 -17.11 25.39
CA THR A 619 -5.57 -16.07 25.06
C THR A 619 -5.75 -15.54 23.63
N SER A 620 -6.50 -14.46 23.46
CA SER A 620 -6.64 -13.74 22.19
C SER A 620 -5.37 -12.91 21.87
N ASN A 621 -4.61 -13.34 20.86
CA ASN A 621 -3.29 -12.79 20.52
C ASN A 621 -3.36 -11.45 19.73
N ASN A 622 -3.99 -10.43 20.32
CA ASN A 622 -4.17 -9.10 19.71
C ASN A 622 -2.91 -8.22 19.75
N ASN A 623 -1.89 -8.57 18.97
CA ASN A 623 -0.62 -7.83 18.89
C ASN A 623 -0.64 -6.62 17.90
N GLU A 624 -1.66 -5.74 17.97
CA GLU A 624 -1.63 -4.46 17.24
C GLU A 624 -0.58 -3.52 17.86
N THR A 625 0.49 -3.15 17.15
CA THR A 625 1.52 -2.24 17.70
C THR A 625 1.04 -0.79 17.69
N ILE A 626 1.18 -0.11 18.83
CA ILE A 626 0.66 1.26 19.05
C ILE A 626 1.28 2.27 18.09
N SER A 627 0.42 3.15 17.60
CA SER A 627 0.78 4.54 17.30
C SER A 627 -0.25 5.47 17.92
N THR A 628 0.19 6.38 18.79
CA THR A 628 -0.65 7.37 19.45
C THR A 628 -1.22 8.37 18.42
N LEU A 629 -2.52 8.68 18.54
CA LEU A 629 -3.28 9.37 17.49
C LEU A 629 -3.53 10.85 17.81
N MET A 630 -3.43 11.67 16.76
CA MET A 630 -3.83 13.09 16.70
C MET A 630 -4.38 13.40 15.32
N CYS A 631 -4.90 14.60 15.10
CA CYS A 631 -5.10 15.16 13.76
C CYS A 631 -4.58 16.60 13.69
N GLY A 632 -4.14 17.05 12.52
CA GLY A 632 -3.82 18.45 12.28
C GLY A 632 -4.96 19.13 11.54
N ILE A 633 -5.49 20.24 12.06
CA ILE A 633 -6.55 21.01 11.39
C ILE A 633 -6.07 22.41 11.03
N LEU A 634 -6.54 22.91 9.89
CA LEU A 634 -6.19 24.20 9.31
C LEU A 634 -7.45 24.90 8.79
N GLY A 635 -7.55 26.21 9.00
CA GLY A 635 -8.52 27.09 8.37
C GLY A 635 -7.84 28.39 7.97
N VAL A 636 -8.08 28.87 6.75
CA VAL A 636 -7.51 30.13 6.25
C VAL A 636 -8.57 30.94 5.53
N VAL A 637 -8.62 32.25 5.76
CA VAL A 637 -9.52 33.19 5.07
C VAL A 637 -8.71 34.42 4.61
N ILE A 638 -8.82 34.81 3.34
CA ILE A 638 -8.16 36.04 2.84
C ILE A 638 -8.85 37.29 3.41
N ALA A 639 -8.10 38.37 3.60
CA ALA A 639 -8.67 39.64 4.01
C ALA A 639 -9.58 40.27 2.93
N GLU A 640 -10.36 41.27 3.33
CA GLU A 640 -11.30 41.99 2.45
C GLU A 640 -10.59 42.71 1.28
N ASN A 641 -9.45 43.36 1.55
CA ASN A 641 -8.66 44.11 0.55
C ASN A 641 -7.71 43.23 -0.30
N VAL A 642 -7.97 41.92 -0.41
CA VAL A 642 -7.09 40.93 -1.04
C VAL A 642 -7.89 40.05 -2.00
N GLU A 643 -7.53 40.04 -3.27
CA GLU A 643 -8.15 39.13 -4.25
C GLU A 643 -7.59 37.69 -4.15
N PRO A 644 -8.39 36.65 -4.47
CA PRO A 644 -7.92 35.28 -4.60
C PRO A 644 -6.77 35.14 -5.61
N SER A 645 -5.87 34.18 -5.36
CA SER A 645 -4.71 33.95 -6.22
C SER A 645 -4.22 32.49 -6.13
N SER A 646 -3.49 32.03 -7.16
CA SER A 646 -2.91 30.67 -7.19
C SER A 646 -1.83 30.41 -6.13
N SER A 647 -1.33 31.45 -5.45
CA SER A 647 -0.46 31.28 -4.27
C SER A 647 -1.23 30.86 -3.01
N PHE A 648 -2.52 31.20 -2.90
CA PHE A 648 -3.31 30.96 -1.69
C PHE A 648 -3.56 29.46 -1.41
N PRO A 649 -3.93 28.61 -2.39
CA PRO A 649 -4.00 27.16 -2.18
C PRO A 649 -2.64 26.53 -1.83
N THR A 650 -1.57 26.98 -2.49
CA THR A 650 -0.20 26.48 -2.25
C THR A 650 0.23 26.75 -0.81
N MET A 651 0.04 27.97 -0.33
CA MET A 651 0.31 28.36 1.06
C MET A 651 -0.51 27.54 2.07
N ALA A 652 -1.79 27.24 1.79
CA ALA A 652 -2.57 26.37 2.67
C ALA A 652 -2.02 24.93 2.73
N VAL A 653 -1.48 24.42 1.61
CA VAL A 653 -0.77 23.13 1.55
C VAL A 653 0.57 23.16 2.29
N ASP A 654 1.29 24.28 2.29
CA ASP A 654 2.51 24.45 3.10
C ASP A 654 2.18 24.42 4.61
N CYS A 655 1.10 25.10 5.02
CA CYS A 655 0.58 25.04 6.39
C CYS A 655 0.17 23.61 6.82
N LEU A 656 -0.48 22.84 5.92
CA LEU A 656 -0.74 21.41 6.15
C LEU A 656 0.55 20.59 6.21
N THR A 657 1.55 20.89 5.38
CA THR A 657 2.84 20.19 5.39
C THR A 657 3.56 20.39 6.73
N ALA A 658 3.48 21.57 7.32
CA ALA A 658 3.99 21.85 8.66
C ALA A 658 3.28 21.02 9.77
N LEU A 659 1.97 20.81 9.63
CA LEU A 659 1.16 19.95 10.50
C LEU A 659 1.24 18.44 10.16
N GLN A 660 2.05 18.03 9.19
CA GLN A 660 2.12 16.62 8.74
C GLN A 660 2.46 15.67 9.88
N HIS A 661 3.23 16.11 10.88
CA HIS A 661 3.61 15.30 12.02
C HIS A 661 2.41 14.80 12.86
N ARG A 662 1.28 15.53 12.88
CA ARG A 662 0.04 15.09 13.57
C ARG A 662 -0.72 13.97 12.86
N GLY A 663 -0.57 13.82 11.53
CA GLY A 663 -1.32 12.84 10.75
C GLY A 663 -0.70 12.65 9.37
N THR A 664 -0.44 11.40 8.97
CA THR A 664 0.28 11.07 7.71
C THR A 664 -0.41 9.98 6.89
N GLU A 665 -1.70 9.71 7.14
CA GLU A 665 -2.42 8.59 6.51
C GLU A 665 -3.38 9.05 5.41
N SER A 666 -3.94 10.25 5.56
CA SER A 666 -4.67 10.95 4.51
C SER A 666 -4.68 12.45 4.78
N THR A 667 -4.85 13.24 3.72
CA THR A 667 -5.09 14.68 3.80
C THR A 667 -6.34 15.06 3.01
N GLY A 668 -6.99 16.16 3.39
CA GLY A 668 -8.06 16.77 2.62
C GLY A 668 -8.04 18.29 2.71
N LEU A 669 -8.44 18.94 1.61
CA LEU A 669 -8.62 20.38 1.47
C LEU A 669 -10.01 20.64 0.88
N VAL A 670 -10.73 21.60 1.45
CA VAL A 670 -12.03 22.08 1.00
C VAL A 670 -11.98 23.59 0.88
N GLY A 671 -12.54 24.16 -0.19
CA GLY A 671 -12.48 25.60 -0.47
C GLY A 671 -13.82 26.22 -0.84
N SER A 672 -13.99 27.48 -0.46
CA SER A 672 -15.17 28.29 -0.77
C SER A 672 -14.78 29.63 -1.41
N ASN A 673 -15.55 30.05 -2.40
CA ASN A 673 -15.42 31.32 -3.12
C ASN A 673 -16.39 32.41 -2.63
N GLY A 674 -17.01 32.23 -1.46
CA GLY A 674 -17.94 33.22 -0.87
C GLY A 674 -19.38 33.13 -1.37
N ASN A 675 -19.69 32.30 -2.36
CA ASN A 675 -21.04 32.20 -2.92
C ASN A 675 -21.82 31.02 -2.31
N HIS A 676 -22.86 31.32 -1.53
CA HIS A 676 -23.74 30.33 -0.90
C HIS A 676 -24.46 29.38 -1.89
N ASN A 677 -24.61 29.77 -3.16
CA ASN A 677 -25.23 28.96 -4.21
C ASN A 677 -24.23 28.13 -5.04
N ARG A 678 -22.94 28.12 -4.68
CA ARG A 678 -21.93 27.28 -5.32
C ARG A 678 -21.51 26.12 -4.40
N HIS A 679 -21.12 25.01 -5.02
CA HIS A 679 -20.48 23.92 -4.31
C HIS A 679 -19.09 24.32 -3.80
N PHE A 680 -18.64 23.70 -2.72
CA PHE A 680 -17.24 23.78 -2.32
C PHE A 680 -16.35 22.98 -3.26
N GLU A 681 -15.16 23.49 -3.53
CA GLU A 681 -14.08 22.71 -4.16
C GLU A 681 -13.49 21.74 -3.15
N ILE A 682 -13.22 20.49 -3.57
CA ILE A 682 -12.80 19.40 -2.67
C ILE A 682 -11.68 18.59 -3.32
N THR A 683 -10.59 18.38 -2.57
CA THR A 683 -9.51 17.43 -2.92
C THR A 683 -9.10 16.66 -1.67
N LYS A 684 -9.16 15.33 -1.74
CA LYS A 684 -8.90 14.39 -0.63
C LYS A 684 -8.13 13.19 -1.14
N GLY A 685 -7.24 12.62 -0.33
CA GLY A 685 -6.49 11.42 -0.70
C GLY A 685 -5.76 10.76 0.45
N LEU A 686 -5.45 9.47 0.27
CA LEU A 686 -4.60 8.70 1.18
C LEU A 686 -3.12 9.01 0.91
N GLY A 687 -2.30 9.09 1.96
CA GLY A 687 -0.87 9.40 1.88
C GLY A 687 -0.47 10.72 2.55
N LEU A 688 0.71 11.22 2.18
CA LEU A 688 1.23 12.51 2.65
C LEU A 688 0.61 13.69 1.89
N VAL A 689 0.74 14.89 2.45
CA VAL A 689 0.29 16.16 1.85
C VAL A 689 0.81 16.31 0.42
N ARG A 690 2.13 16.14 0.23
CA ARG A 690 2.81 16.19 -1.08
C ARG A 690 2.40 15.06 -2.06
N ASP A 691 1.84 13.96 -1.55
CA ASP A 691 1.48 12.78 -2.36
C ASP A 691 0.04 12.91 -2.91
N VAL A 692 -0.77 13.79 -2.32
CA VAL A 692 -2.19 14.01 -2.65
C VAL A 692 -2.41 15.30 -3.46
N TYR A 693 -1.71 16.38 -3.11
CA TYR A 693 -1.86 17.66 -3.82
C TYR A 693 -0.90 17.77 -5.01
N THR A 694 -1.44 18.14 -6.17
CA THR A 694 -0.71 18.41 -7.40
C THR A 694 -1.04 19.83 -7.88
N GLN A 695 -0.20 20.42 -8.72
CA GLN A 695 -0.50 21.75 -9.29
C GLN A 695 -1.84 21.76 -10.05
N GLU A 696 -2.19 20.64 -10.69
CA GLU A 696 -3.47 20.45 -11.40
C GLU A 696 -4.68 20.46 -10.45
N ASN A 697 -4.65 19.71 -9.35
CA ASN A 697 -5.78 19.68 -8.42
C ASN A 697 -5.84 20.90 -7.49
N LEU A 698 -4.71 21.57 -7.24
CA LEU A 698 -4.67 22.83 -6.50
C LEU A 698 -5.19 24.02 -7.30
N ALA A 699 -5.04 24.03 -8.63
CA ALA A 699 -5.54 25.11 -9.49
C ALA A 699 -7.07 25.30 -9.38
N ARG A 700 -7.82 24.27 -8.99
CA ARG A 700 -9.26 24.34 -8.71
C ARG A 700 -9.61 25.34 -7.60
N PHE A 701 -8.70 25.53 -6.64
CA PHE A 701 -8.92 26.36 -5.47
C PHE A 701 -8.53 27.84 -5.67
N ASN A 702 -8.03 28.23 -6.86
CA ASN A 702 -7.53 29.58 -7.14
C ASN A 702 -8.54 30.70 -6.81
N ASP A 703 -9.83 30.43 -7.01
CA ASP A 703 -10.95 31.37 -6.76
C ASP A 703 -11.44 31.36 -5.29
N SER A 704 -10.79 30.61 -4.40
CA SER A 704 -11.25 30.44 -3.01
C SER A 704 -10.86 31.63 -2.13
N ILE A 705 -11.83 32.21 -1.43
CA ILE A 705 -11.60 33.19 -0.35
C ILE A 705 -11.30 32.51 1.00
N ALA A 706 -11.77 31.27 1.17
CA ALA A 706 -11.63 30.48 2.39
C ALA A 706 -11.23 29.05 2.05
N LEU A 707 -10.31 28.49 2.85
CA LEU A 707 -9.78 27.13 2.72
C LEU A 707 -9.75 26.45 4.08
N MET A 708 -10.26 25.23 4.14
CA MET A 708 -10.18 24.34 5.32
C MET A 708 -9.39 23.09 4.95
N GLY A 709 -8.43 22.70 5.80
CA GLY A 709 -7.57 21.55 5.60
C GLY A 709 -7.49 20.62 6.81
N HIS A 710 -7.20 19.34 6.55
CA HIS A 710 -7.07 18.32 7.59
C HIS A 710 -6.00 17.27 7.25
N ASN A 711 -5.12 16.98 8.22
CA ASN A 711 -4.19 15.85 8.23
C ASN A 711 -4.69 14.77 9.20
N ARG A 712 -5.00 13.58 8.68
CA ARG A 712 -5.56 12.46 9.46
C ARG A 712 -4.50 11.45 9.88
N TYR A 713 -4.66 10.98 11.12
CA TYR A 713 -4.19 9.70 11.63
C TYR A 713 -5.46 8.86 11.89
N SER A 714 -5.52 7.57 11.53
CA SER A 714 -6.76 6.81 11.69
C SER A 714 -7.05 6.45 13.14
N THR A 715 -7.97 7.22 13.71
CA THR A 715 -8.86 6.81 14.82
C THR A 715 -9.63 5.54 14.49
N ALA A 716 -10.42 5.07 15.46
CA ALA A 716 -11.34 3.96 15.26
C ALA A 716 -12.19 4.18 14.00
N GLY A 717 -12.28 3.15 13.16
CA GLY A 717 -13.09 3.17 11.93
C GLY A 717 -12.40 2.56 10.70
N MET A 718 -13.02 2.70 9.53
CA MET A 718 -12.54 2.12 8.26
C MET A 718 -11.26 2.78 7.75
N LYS A 719 -10.11 2.30 8.24
CA LYS A 719 -8.74 2.86 8.08
C LYS A 719 -8.29 3.25 6.64
N ASN A 720 -8.98 2.77 5.58
CA ASN A 720 -8.63 3.00 4.16
C ASN A 720 -9.74 3.67 3.31
N ALA A 721 -10.87 4.10 3.88
CA ALA A 721 -12.00 4.63 3.10
C ALA A 721 -11.86 6.13 2.80
N ILE A 722 -11.97 6.53 1.52
CA ILE A 722 -11.86 7.94 1.09
C ILE A 722 -12.93 8.83 1.75
N ASN A 723 -14.13 8.29 1.98
CA ASN A 723 -15.23 9.03 2.62
C ASN A 723 -14.92 9.40 4.09
N CYS A 724 -14.01 8.69 4.75
CA CYS A 724 -13.56 8.99 6.11
C CYS A 724 -12.47 10.08 6.18
N ILE A 725 -12.04 10.61 5.03
CA ILE A 725 -11.06 11.69 4.95
C ILE A 725 -11.75 13.03 5.20
N GLN A 726 -11.28 13.75 6.21
CA GLN A 726 -11.72 15.10 6.54
C GLN A 726 -11.03 16.14 5.62
N PRO A 727 -11.54 17.39 5.50
CA PRO A 727 -12.75 17.93 6.11
C PRO A 727 -14.01 17.20 5.66
N PHE A 728 -14.90 16.84 6.57
CA PHE A 728 -16.20 16.29 6.18
C PHE A 728 -17.10 17.41 5.64
N VAL A 729 -18.00 17.13 4.70
CA VAL A 729 -18.83 18.17 4.03
C VAL A 729 -20.28 17.73 4.04
N LEU A 730 -21.18 18.64 4.41
CA LEU A 730 -22.60 18.38 4.65
C LEU A 730 -23.47 19.45 4.00
N HIS A 731 -24.61 19.04 3.45
CA HIS A 731 -25.70 19.93 3.09
C HIS A 731 -26.60 20.17 4.32
N THR A 732 -26.99 21.42 4.54
CA THR A 732 -27.88 21.85 5.63
C THR A 732 -28.95 22.81 5.09
N THR A 733 -29.95 23.17 5.90
CA THR A 733 -30.98 24.16 5.50
C THR A 733 -30.46 25.58 5.32
N VAL A 734 -29.20 25.87 5.68
CA VAL A 734 -28.51 27.16 5.43
C VAL A 734 -27.41 27.06 4.35
N GLY A 735 -27.34 25.93 3.64
CA GLY A 735 -26.34 25.66 2.60
C GLY A 735 -25.29 24.63 3.01
N LEU A 736 -24.14 24.66 2.34
CA LEU A 736 -23.02 23.76 2.64
C LEU A 736 -22.26 24.18 3.89
N ILE A 737 -21.90 23.19 4.71
CA ILE A 737 -20.89 23.33 5.79
C ILE A 737 -19.77 22.31 5.61
N ALA A 738 -18.54 22.68 5.96
CA ALA A 738 -17.39 21.79 6.06
C ALA A 738 -16.87 21.76 7.50
N ILE A 739 -16.33 20.62 7.94
CA ILE A 739 -15.94 20.39 9.33
C ILE A 739 -14.62 19.61 9.45
N SER A 740 -13.69 20.12 10.26
CA SER A 740 -12.39 19.51 10.57
C SER A 740 -12.18 19.41 12.07
N HIS A 741 -11.86 18.21 12.54
CA HIS A 741 -11.81 17.85 13.96
C HIS A 741 -10.42 17.29 14.35
N ASN A 742 -9.88 17.80 15.45
CA ASN A 742 -8.77 17.23 16.21
C ASN A 742 -9.28 16.81 17.60
N GLY A 743 -9.44 15.50 17.81
CA GLY A 743 -10.01 14.88 19.01
C GLY A 743 -10.56 13.49 18.69
N GLU A 744 -11.14 12.82 19.68
CA GLU A 744 -11.86 11.54 19.53
C GLU A 744 -13.00 11.47 20.56
N LEU A 745 -14.23 11.20 20.11
CA LEU A 745 -15.40 11.19 20.99
C LEU A 745 -15.54 9.82 21.68
N VAL A 746 -15.09 9.73 22.92
CA VAL A 746 -15.21 8.52 23.75
C VAL A 746 -16.65 7.98 23.83
N ASN A 747 -17.65 8.86 23.90
CA ASN A 747 -19.07 8.48 23.94
C ASN A 747 -19.71 8.29 22.54
N GLN A 748 -18.91 8.24 21.46
CA GLN A 748 -19.38 8.11 20.07
C GLN A 748 -20.40 6.98 19.92
N LYS A 749 -20.14 5.78 20.46
CA LYS A 749 -21.08 4.64 20.38
C LYS A 749 -22.47 4.92 20.96
N ALA A 750 -22.57 5.80 21.96
CA ALA A 750 -23.84 6.19 22.57
C ALA A 750 -24.50 7.34 21.79
N ARG A 751 -23.75 8.41 21.47
CA ARG A 751 -24.24 9.53 20.66
C ARG A 751 -24.69 9.07 19.26
N ARG A 752 -23.93 8.17 18.59
CA ARG A 752 -24.28 7.53 17.32
C ARG A 752 -25.58 6.73 17.40
N ARG A 753 -25.75 5.90 18.45
CA ARG A 753 -27.01 5.15 18.67
C ARG A 753 -28.21 6.07 18.89
N LYS A 754 -28.04 7.25 19.52
CA LYS A 754 -29.08 8.27 19.61
C LYS A 754 -29.42 8.87 18.24
N VAL A 755 -28.42 9.36 17.51
CA VAL A 755 -28.58 10.02 16.20
C VAL A 755 -29.25 9.09 15.17
N LEU A 756 -28.86 7.81 15.13
CA LEU A 756 -29.51 6.80 14.27
C LEU A 756 -30.97 6.53 14.65
N ARG A 757 -31.29 6.46 15.96
CA ARG A 757 -32.69 6.32 16.45
C ARG A 757 -33.57 7.53 16.15
N GLU A 758 -32.96 8.69 15.93
CA GLU A 758 -33.63 9.93 15.50
C GLU A 758 -33.80 10.03 13.97
N GLY A 759 -33.46 8.97 13.22
CA GLY A 759 -33.65 8.87 11.77
C GLY A 759 -32.51 9.46 10.91
N VAL A 760 -31.42 9.91 11.52
CA VAL A 760 -30.30 10.55 10.80
C VAL A 760 -29.30 9.48 10.32
N GLY A 761 -29.18 9.33 9.00
CA GLY A 761 -28.22 8.42 8.37
C GLY A 761 -26.76 8.86 8.52
N LEU A 762 -25.84 7.88 8.61
CA LEU A 762 -24.41 8.08 8.77
C LEU A 762 -23.63 7.20 7.79
N SER A 763 -22.79 7.82 6.97
CA SER A 763 -22.06 7.25 5.83
C SER A 763 -20.72 6.64 6.22
N THR A 764 -20.21 7.01 7.39
CA THR A 764 -18.91 6.62 7.96
C THR A 764 -19.05 6.28 9.43
N ASP A 765 -17.96 5.82 10.03
CA ASP A 765 -17.76 5.60 11.48
C ASP A 765 -16.97 6.75 12.14
N THR A 766 -16.84 7.92 11.49
CA THR A 766 -16.03 9.04 11.97
C THR A 766 -16.79 10.00 12.90
N ASP A 767 -16.08 10.53 13.90
CA ASP A 767 -16.61 11.57 14.80
C ASP A 767 -17.01 12.84 14.05
N SER A 768 -16.27 13.22 13.01
CA SER A 768 -16.50 14.48 12.29
C SER A 768 -17.81 14.48 11.51
N GLU A 769 -18.24 13.34 10.99
CA GLU A 769 -19.59 13.18 10.46
C GLU A 769 -20.62 13.25 11.59
N LEU A 770 -20.40 12.57 12.72
CA LEU A 770 -21.34 12.58 13.86
C LEU A 770 -21.52 14.00 14.45
N ILE A 771 -20.45 14.75 14.65
CA ILE A 771 -20.47 16.15 15.10
C ILE A 771 -21.14 17.03 14.04
N GLY A 772 -20.77 16.87 12.76
CA GLY A 772 -21.36 17.63 11.66
C GLY A 772 -22.88 17.41 11.52
N GLN A 773 -23.34 16.17 11.69
CA GLN A 773 -24.77 15.82 11.66
C GLN A 773 -25.52 16.32 12.90
N LEU A 774 -24.87 16.37 14.07
CA LEU A 774 -25.43 17.05 15.25
C LEU A 774 -25.60 18.55 14.99
N ILE A 775 -24.61 19.21 14.37
CA ILE A 775 -24.70 20.64 13.98
C ILE A 775 -25.83 20.84 12.95
N ALA A 776 -25.88 20.00 11.90
CA ALA A 776 -26.91 20.05 10.87
C ALA A 776 -28.33 19.88 11.44
N LYS A 777 -28.50 19.00 12.42
CA LYS A 777 -29.77 18.81 13.15
C LYS A 777 -30.15 20.05 13.95
N THR A 778 -29.23 20.65 14.70
CA THR A 778 -29.48 21.89 15.47
C THR A 778 -29.89 23.05 14.54
N ILE A 779 -29.22 23.17 13.38
CA ILE A 779 -29.58 24.14 12.33
C ILE A 779 -31.01 23.90 11.83
N ALA A 780 -31.38 22.65 11.51
CA ALA A 780 -32.73 22.32 11.04
C ALA A 780 -33.81 22.60 12.11
N GLN A 781 -33.51 22.36 13.39
CA GLN A 781 -34.42 22.62 14.50
C GLN A 781 -34.67 24.12 14.72
N ASN A 782 -33.63 24.96 14.64
CA ASN A 782 -33.73 26.41 14.84
C ASN A 782 -34.26 27.18 13.61
N MET A 783 -34.43 26.51 12.46
CA MET A 783 -34.79 27.14 11.19
C MET A 783 -36.12 27.92 11.23
N LYS A 784 -37.09 27.53 12.07
CA LYS A 784 -38.37 28.27 12.22
C LYS A 784 -38.15 29.66 12.81
N CYS A 785 -37.43 29.77 13.91
CA CYS A 785 -37.14 31.06 14.56
C CYS A 785 -36.35 32.00 13.63
N ARG A 786 -35.47 31.47 12.77
CA ARG A 786 -34.74 32.24 11.75
C ARG A 786 -35.66 32.88 10.70
N LEU A 787 -36.77 32.22 10.36
CA LEU A 787 -37.77 32.78 9.43
C LEU A 787 -38.62 33.87 10.10
N GLU A 788 -38.84 33.76 11.42
CA GLU A 788 -39.59 34.71 12.24
C GLU A 788 -38.77 35.98 12.59
N GLU A 789 -37.46 35.85 12.85
CA GLU A 789 -36.54 36.98 13.10
C GLU A 789 -36.24 37.83 11.83
N GLY A 790 -36.69 37.41 10.64
CA GLY A 790 -36.70 38.21 9.41
C GLY A 790 -35.35 38.73 8.89
N THR A 791 -34.23 38.20 9.38
CA THR A 791 -32.91 38.86 9.30
C THR A 791 -31.96 38.24 8.26
N ARG A 792 -31.06 39.08 7.74
CA ARG A 792 -30.12 38.79 6.63
C ARG A 792 -28.97 37.82 6.97
N ALA A 793 -29.14 36.95 7.96
CA ALA A 793 -28.04 36.23 8.64
C ALA A 793 -27.99 34.71 8.37
N LEU A 794 -28.43 34.24 7.19
CA LEU A 794 -28.42 32.79 6.89
C LEU A 794 -27.04 32.13 7.04
N GLY A 795 -25.95 32.84 6.72
CA GLY A 795 -24.57 32.34 6.84
C GLY A 795 -23.99 32.29 8.26
N ASP A 796 -24.63 32.96 9.24
CA ASP A 796 -24.26 32.84 10.64
C ASP A 796 -24.86 31.56 11.22
N ILE A 797 -24.08 30.73 11.92
CA ILE A 797 -24.52 29.52 12.65
C ILE A 797 -24.00 29.50 14.10
N SER A 798 -23.58 30.65 14.65
CA SER A 798 -22.97 30.79 15.98
C SER A 798 -23.82 30.25 17.13
N ARG A 799 -25.14 30.53 17.12
CA ARG A 799 -26.11 30.03 18.10
C ARG A 799 -26.20 28.50 18.07
N GLU A 800 -26.26 27.92 16.87
CA GLU A 800 -26.38 26.48 16.62
C GLU A 800 -25.09 25.73 16.98
N LEU A 801 -23.93 26.32 16.67
CA LEU A 801 -22.63 25.82 17.11
C LEU A 801 -22.57 25.81 18.65
N SER A 802 -22.87 26.93 19.31
CA SER A 802 -22.90 27.02 20.77
C SER A 802 -23.82 25.98 21.42
N ALA A 803 -25.06 25.85 20.94
CA ALA A 803 -26.01 24.86 21.44
C ALA A 803 -25.55 23.41 21.21
N THR A 804 -24.91 23.12 20.07
CA THR A 804 -24.39 21.77 19.77
C THR A 804 -23.17 21.43 20.60
N MET A 805 -22.22 22.36 20.74
CA MET A 805 -21.01 22.19 21.55
C MET A 805 -21.35 22.03 23.04
N SER A 806 -22.39 22.75 23.52
CA SER A 806 -22.93 22.60 24.88
C SER A 806 -23.56 21.23 25.17
N ALA A 807 -23.66 20.36 24.15
CA ALA A 807 -24.12 18.97 24.27
C ALA A 807 -23.01 17.94 23.94
N ILE A 808 -21.73 18.33 23.95
CA ILE A 808 -20.58 17.45 23.72
C ILE A 808 -19.61 17.56 24.91
N ASP A 809 -19.80 16.68 25.89
CA ASP A 809 -19.10 16.68 27.18
C ASP A 809 -17.64 16.13 27.11
N LEU A 810 -16.93 16.41 26.03
CA LEU A 810 -15.66 15.74 25.66
C LEU A 810 -14.68 16.72 25.02
N SER A 811 -13.42 16.28 24.84
CA SER A 811 -12.39 17.10 24.23
C SER A 811 -12.43 17.12 22.69
N TYR A 812 -12.27 18.32 22.13
CA TYR A 812 -12.18 18.61 20.72
C TYR A 812 -11.50 19.97 20.47
N SER A 813 -10.78 20.08 19.36
CA SER A 813 -10.62 21.33 18.63
C SER A 813 -11.25 21.17 17.27
N LEU A 814 -12.05 22.16 16.88
CA LEU A 814 -12.95 22.06 15.73
C LEU A 814 -12.85 23.33 14.89
N LEU A 815 -12.79 23.13 13.58
CA LEU A 815 -13.02 24.19 12.60
C LEU A 815 -14.29 23.85 11.82
N VAL A 816 -15.19 24.81 11.68
CA VAL A 816 -16.42 24.71 10.85
C VAL A 816 -16.43 25.85 9.85
N MET A 817 -16.62 25.56 8.56
CA MET A 817 -16.63 26.55 7.47
C MET A 817 -18.00 26.58 6.81
N THR A 818 -18.56 27.79 6.66
CA THR A 818 -19.71 28.07 5.80
C THR A 818 -19.21 28.70 4.49
N HIS A 819 -20.04 29.43 3.75
CA HIS A 819 -19.61 29.97 2.45
C HIS A 819 -18.62 31.14 2.57
N ASP A 820 -18.69 31.98 3.61
CA ASP A 820 -17.93 33.24 3.72
C ASP A 820 -16.96 33.32 4.91
N ARG A 821 -17.02 32.36 5.85
CA ARG A 821 -16.30 32.40 7.13
C ARG A 821 -15.93 31.02 7.66
N ILE A 822 -14.96 30.99 8.58
CA ILE A 822 -14.54 29.82 9.34
C ILE A 822 -14.68 30.11 10.83
N TYR A 823 -15.31 29.21 11.57
CA TYR A 823 -15.41 29.23 13.03
C TYR A 823 -14.33 28.34 13.65
N ALA A 824 -13.51 28.89 14.53
CA ALA A 824 -12.54 28.17 15.36
C ALA A 824 -13.12 27.96 16.76
N ILE A 825 -13.20 26.71 17.19
CA ILE A 825 -13.95 26.27 18.36
C ILE A 825 -13.08 25.32 19.19
N ARG A 826 -13.04 25.51 20.52
CA ARG A 826 -12.28 24.66 21.45
C ARG A 826 -13.17 24.13 22.57
N ASP A 827 -12.90 22.92 23.05
CA ASP A 827 -13.67 22.31 24.14
C ASP A 827 -13.63 23.14 25.44
N PRO A 828 -14.63 23.01 26.35
CA PRO A 828 -14.71 23.80 27.59
C PRO A 828 -13.54 23.64 28.56
N PHE A 829 -12.69 22.60 28.38
CA PHE A 829 -11.48 22.37 29.18
C PHE A 829 -10.22 22.96 28.51
N GLY A 830 -10.31 23.35 27.24
CA GLY A 830 -9.19 23.77 26.41
C GLY A 830 -8.25 22.63 26.02
N ASN A 831 -8.66 21.36 26.14
CA ASN A 831 -7.74 20.23 26.21
C ASN A 831 -6.93 20.00 24.92
N ARG A 832 -7.54 20.14 23.74
CA ARG A 832 -6.84 20.13 22.44
C ARG A 832 -6.33 21.53 22.07
N PRO A 833 -5.19 21.67 21.37
CA PRO A 833 -4.64 22.96 20.98
C PRO A 833 -5.30 23.51 19.71
N LEU A 834 -5.58 24.82 19.72
CA LEU A 834 -6.09 25.59 18.58
C LEU A 834 -5.69 27.07 18.74
N CYS A 835 -5.01 27.62 17.74
CA CYS A 835 -4.50 29.01 17.77
C CYS A 835 -4.73 29.75 16.45
N ILE A 836 -4.71 31.08 16.51
CA ILE A 836 -4.99 31.97 15.39
C ILE A 836 -3.80 32.92 15.14
N GLY A 837 -3.50 33.18 13.87
CA GLY A 837 -2.47 34.09 13.39
C GLY A 837 -2.97 35.03 12.29
N LYS A 838 -2.34 36.20 12.19
CA LYS A 838 -2.55 37.21 11.14
C LYS A 838 -1.35 37.18 10.20
N LEU A 839 -1.55 36.71 8.97
CA LEU A 839 -0.53 36.65 7.93
C LEU A 839 -0.41 38.01 7.23
N TYR A 840 0.81 38.44 6.93
CA TYR A 840 1.11 39.69 6.24
C TYR A 840 1.99 39.45 5.01
N HIS A 841 1.93 40.35 4.01
CA HIS A 841 2.88 40.36 2.88
C HIS A 841 4.36 40.57 3.29
N SER A 842 4.59 41.11 4.49
CA SER A 842 5.91 41.33 5.10
C SER A 842 5.70 41.54 6.60
N LEU A 843 6.61 41.06 7.46
CA LEU A 843 6.55 41.32 8.91
C LEU A 843 6.70 42.82 9.25
N ARG A 844 7.45 43.55 8.44
CA ARG A 844 7.69 45.00 8.58
C ARG A 844 6.95 45.76 7.47
N PRO A 845 6.15 46.79 7.77
CA PRO A 845 5.54 47.63 6.73
C PRO A 845 6.63 48.40 5.97
N LYS A 846 6.49 48.50 4.65
CA LYS A 846 7.30 49.45 3.86
C LYS A 846 6.76 50.85 4.10
N ASN A 847 7.66 51.81 4.29
CA ASN A 847 7.36 53.25 4.37
C ASN A 847 6.35 53.68 5.46
N GLY A 848 6.16 52.89 6.52
CA GLY A 848 5.31 53.25 7.67
C GLY A 848 3.80 53.29 7.42
N GLY A 849 3.34 52.75 6.28
CA GLY A 849 1.91 52.64 5.98
C GLY A 849 1.16 51.66 6.89
N ILE A 850 -0.18 51.69 6.83
CA ILE A 850 -1.07 50.81 7.59
C ILE A 850 -0.71 49.34 7.31
N HIS A 851 -0.48 48.56 8.37
CA HIS A 851 -0.05 47.17 8.25
C HIS A 851 -1.27 46.25 8.23
N GLU A 852 -1.93 46.15 7.07
CA GLU A 852 -3.10 45.30 6.86
C GLU A 852 -2.70 43.82 6.67
N PRO A 853 -3.47 42.86 7.22
CA PRO A 853 -3.24 41.43 7.01
C PRO A 853 -3.61 41.01 5.59
N TYR A 854 -2.86 40.04 5.06
CA TYR A 854 -3.18 39.33 3.82
C TYR A 854 -4.25 38.26 4.05
N ALA A 855 -4.14 37.52 5.16
CA ALA A 855 -5.07 36.45 5.52
C ALA A 855 -5.08 36.19 7.04
N TYR A 856 -6.12 35.53 7.50
CA TYR A 856 -6.28 35.00 8.85
C TYR A 856 -6.12 33.48 8.82
N ILE A 857 -5.30 32.91 9.71
CA ILE A 857 -5.02 31.47 9.79
C ILE A 857 -5.44 30.97 11.18
N ALA A 858 -6.23 29.90 11.25
CA ALA A 858 -6.38 29.06 12.43
C ALA A 858 -5.73 27.71 12.19
N ALA A 859 -4.99 27.20 13.18
CA ALA A 859 -4.31 25.92 13.11
C ALA A 859 -4.23 25.24 14.48
N SER A 860 -4.09 23.91 14.49
CA SER A 860 -3.78 23.16 15.72
C SER A 860 -2.53 23.67 16.43
N GLU A 861 -1.57 24.25 15.69
CA GLU A 861 -0.28 24.73 16.20
C GLU A 861 0.22 25.95 15.45
N SER A 862 0.91 26.83 16.18
CA SER A 862 1.61 27.99 15.63
C SER A 862 2.77 27.61 14.71
N CYS A 863 3.31 26.40 14.81
CA CYS A 863 4.32 25.88 13.88
C CYS A 863 3.81 25.69 12.44
N ALA A 864 2.49 25.77 12.23
CA ALA A 864 1.83 25.78 10.93
C ALA A 864 1.86 27.15 10.24
N PHE A 865 2.12 28.22 10.99
CA PHE A 865 2.06 29.58 10.47
C PHE A 865 3.30 29.91 9.61
N PRO A 866 3.13 30.43 8.37
CA PRO A 866 4.25 30.93 7.58
C PRO A 866 4.99 32.07 8.30
N SER A 867 6.30 32.21 8.06
CA SER A 867 7.19 33.15 8.77
C SER A 867 6.78 34.63 8.75
N HIS A 868 5.83 35.02 7.89
CA HIS A 868 5.28 36.38 7.81
C HIS A 868 3.98 36.57 8.63
N THR A 869 3.63 35.58 9.45
CA THR A 869 2.47 35.59 10.34
C THR A 869 2.85 36.12 11.71
N LYS A 870 2.03 37.02 12.25
CA LYS A 870 2.06 37.36 13.67
C LYS A 870 1.05 36.46 14.39
N PHE A 871 1.47 35.79 15.45
CA PHE A 871 0.56 35.11 16.37
C PHE A 871 -0.47 36.12 16.89
N HIS A 872 -1.76 35.73 16.95
CA HIS A 872 -2.83 36.61 17.42
C HIS A 872 -3.32 36.21 18.81
N CYS A 873 -3.69 34.95 18.98
CA CYS A 873 -4.23 34.38 20.23
C CYS A 873 -4.27 32.85 20.15
N GLU A 874 -4.44 32.19 21.29
CA GLU A 874 -5.12 30.90 21.31
C GLU A 874 -6.64 31.10 21.31
N VAL A 875 -7.38 30.09 20.86
CA VAL A 875 -8.82 29.99 21.16
C VAL A 875 -8.95 29.59 22.62
N ASN A 876 -9.74 30.30 23.42
CA ASN A 876 -9.88 30.01 24.85
C ASN A 876 -10.74 28.74 25.10
N PRO A 877 -10.65 28.11 26.28
CA PRO A 877 -11.52 26.99 26.66
C PRO A 877 -13.00 27.34 26.49
N GLY A 878 -13.73 26.60 25.65
CA GLY A 878 -15.15 26.85 25.35
C GLY A 878 -15.44 28.06 24.46
N GLU A 879 -14.42 28.69 23.85
CA GLU A 879 -14.60 29.84 22.98
C GLU A 879 -14.98 29.43 21.55
N ILE A 880 -15.80 30.28 20.90
CA ILE A 880 -16.07 30.27 19.47
C ILE A 880 -15.58 31.60 18.89
N ILE A 881 -14.59 31.53 18.00
CA ILE A 881 -14.06 32.67 17.25
C ILE A 881 -14.49 32.56 15.78
N GLU A 882 -15.11 33.61 15.25
CA GLU A 882 -15.31 33.78 13.81
C GLU A 882 -14.04 34.34 13.16
N MET A 883 -13.70 33.79 11.99
CA MET A 883 -12.76 34.34 11.03
C MET A 883 -13.51 34.57 9.71
N SER A 884 -13.63 35.83 9.31
CA SER A 884 -14.22 36.25 8.03
C SER A 884 -13.28 37.22 7.32
N ARG A 885 -13.58 37.63 6.08
CA ARG A 885 -12.72 38.58 5.34
C ARG A 885 -12.51 39.90 6.08
N HIS A 886 -13.51 40.31 6.87
CA HIS A 886 -13.49 41.53 7.68
C HIS A 886 -12.60 41.45 8.94
N GLY A 887 -12.27 40.24 9.43
CA GLY A 887 -11.48 40.12 10.65
C GLY A 887 -11.60 38.80 11.41
N VAL A 888 -11.05 38.82 12.63
CA VAL A 888 -11.15 37.77 13.65
C VAL A 888 -11.95 38.33 14.82
N LYS A 889 -12.99 37.63 15.26
CA LYS A 889 -13.91 38.10 16.31
C LYS A 889 -14.35 36.94 17.20
N SER A 890 -14.19 37.07 18.53
CA SER A 890 -14.87 36.19 19.48
C SER A 890 -16.38 36.47 19.43
N ILE A 891 -17.19 35.44 19.19
CA ILE A 891 -18.64 35.55 19.02
C ILE A 891 -19.45 34.85 20.11
N TRP A 892 -18.87 33.84 20.76
CA TRP A 892 -19.49 33.15 21.88
C TRP A 892 -18.44 32.58 22.82
N GLN A 893 -18.76 32.57 24.11
CA GLN A 893 -17.97 31.91 25.15
C GLN A 893 -18.92 30.99 25.93
N MET A 894 -18.69 29.68 25.83
CA MET A 894 -19.36 28.70 26.70
C MET A 894 -18.87 28.89 28.14
N VAL A 895 -19.61 28.42 29.14
CA VAL A 895 -19.13 28.39 30.53
C VAL A 895 -17.86 27.53 30.57
N PRO A 896 -16.68 28.09 30.93
CA PRO A 896 -15.45 27.31 30.97
C PRO A 896 -15.54 26.24 32.06
N ALA A 897 -15.05 25.05 31.76
CA ALA A 897 -14.76 24.05 32.79
C ALA A 897 -13.45 24.41 33.52
N SER A 898 -13.04 23.60 34.50
CA SER A 898 -11.66 23.62 34.96
C SER A 898 -10.72 23.39 33.77
N LYS A 899 -9.77 24.33 33.54
CA LYS A 899 -8.77 24.19 32.49
C LYS A 899 -8.08 22.83 32.63
N ALA A 900 -7.89 22.11 31.54
CA ALA A 900 -7.24 20.81 31.55
C ALA A 900 -6.47 20.56 30.25
N PHE A 901 -5.51 21.44 29.93
CA PHE A 901 -4.72 21.33 28.70
C PHE A 901 -3.98 19.98 28.62
N CYS A 902 -3.97 19.34 27.45
CA CYS A 902 -3.41 18.00 27.28
C CYS A 902 -1.89 18.00 27.47
N VAL A 903 -1.39 17.52 28.63
CA VAL A 903 0.05 17.54 28.97
C VAL A 903 0.93 16.81 27.95
N PHE A 904 0.37 15.82 27.23
CA PHE A 904 1.06 15.10 26.16
C PHE A 904 1.32 15.92 24.89
N GLU A 905 0.67 17.08 24.71
CA GLU A 905 1.02 18.03 23.65
C GLU A 905 2.43 18.60 23.89
N TYR A 906 2.78 18.92 25.15
CA TYR A 906 4.15 19.25 25.53
C TYR A 906 5.09 18.05 25.48
N VAL A 907 4.71 16.89 26.07
CA VAL A 907 5.61 15.71 26.13
C VAL A 907 6.01 15.25 24.73
N TYR A 908 5.04 15.02 23.83
CA TYR A 908 5.27 14.30 22.58
C TYR A 908 4.66 14.95 21.33
N PHE A 909 3.36 15.25 21.34
CA PHE A 909 2.64 15.51 20.07
C PHE A 909 2.99 16.83 19.41
N GLY A 910 3.26 17.88 20.19
CA GLY A 910 3.60 19.19 19.64
C GLY A 910 4.97 19.22 18.99
N ARG A 911 5.09 19.95 17.87
CA ARG A 911 6.39 20.29 17.28
C ARG A 911 7.15 21.20 18.24
N SER A 912 8.47 21.03 18.34
CA SER A 912 9.28 21.71 19.35
C SER A 912 9.26 23.25 19.22
N ASP A 913 9.06 23.76 18.00
CA ASP A 913 8.90 25.18 17.67
C ASP A 913 7.46 25.70 17.79
N SER A 914 6.50 24.86 18.19
CA SER A 914 5.16 25.30 18.57
C SER A 914 5.16 26.03 19.91
N TYR A 915 4.26 27.00 20.03
CA TYR A 915 3.90 27.65 21.29
C TYR A 915 2.53 27.17 21.75
N PHE A 916 2.44 26.81 23.04
CA PHE A 916 1.19 26.59 23.78
C PHE A 916 1.25 27.39 25.08
N GLU A 917 0.14 27.99 25.49
CA GLU A 917 -0.04 28.77 26.72
C GLU A 917 1.10 29.77 26.99
N GLY A 918 1.51 30.49 25.95
CA GLY A 918 2.57 31.52 26.00
C GLY A 918 4.01 31.00 25.88
N GLN A 919 4.25 29.69 25.92
CA GLN A 919 5.59 29.09 26.00
C GLN A 919 5.90 28.09 24.87
N ALA A 920 7.17 28.00 24.49
CA ALA A 920 7.63 27.09 23.44
C ALA A 920 7.75 25.65 23.95
N VAL A 921 7.25 24.67 23.18
CA VAL A 921 7.31 23.24 23.51
C VAL A 921 8.75 22.75 23.72
N GLN A 922 9.72 23.23 22.93
CA GLN A 922 11.14 22.96 23.12
C GLN A 922 11.63 23.33 24.52
N LYS A 923 11.13 24.43 25.09
CA LYS A 923 11.60 24.94 26.37
C LYS A 923 11.09 24.08 27.53
N VAL A 924 9.80 23.73 27.50
CA VAL A 924 9.19 22.78 28.44
C VAL A 924 9.91 21.44 28.40
N ARG A 925 10.24 20.90 27.21
CA ARG A 925 11.03 19.67 27.07
C ARG A 925 12.45 19.79 27.65
N GLU A 926 13.13 20.92 27.47
CA GLU A 926 14.45 21.17 28.08
C GLU A 926 14.38 21.16 29.61
N GLU A 927 13.41 21.86 30.22
CA GLU A 927 13.25 21.87 31.68
C GLU A 927 12.82 20.49 32.22
N SER A 928 11.94 19.75 31.55
CA SER A 928 11.63 18.35 31.87
C SER A 928 12.90 17.49 31.94
N GLY A 929 13.83 17.69 31.01
CA GLY A 929 15.12 17.01 30.98
C GLY A 929 16.02 17.34 32.18
N LYS A 930 16.08 18.62 32.59
CA LYS A 930 16.83 19.02 33.79
C LYS A 930 16.23 18.44 35.06
N ILE A 931 14.90 18.52 35.21
CA ILE A 931 14.21 18.01 36.39
C ILE A 931 14.41 16.48 36.48
N LEU A 932 14.36 15.76 35.36
CA LEU A 932 14.69 14.33 35.29
C LEU A 932 16.14 14.01 35.70
N ALA A 933 17.12 14.89 35.44
CA ALA A 933 18.48 14.74 35.94
C ALA A 933 18.57 14.98 37.45
N ALA A 934 17.87 15.98 37.98
CA ALA A 934 17.82 16.25 39.42
C ALA A 934 17.09 15.14 40.21
N GLU A 935 16.04 14.54 39.63
CA GLU A 935 15.24 13.46 40.25
C GLU A 935 15.86 12.06 40.03
N SER A 936 16.74 11.88 39.06
CA SER A 936 17.24 10.55 38.64
C SER A 936 18.60 10.61 37.93
N HIS A 937 19.58 11.28 38.56
CA HIS A 937 20.99 11.20 38.18
C HIS A 937 21.51 9.74 38.16
N VAL A 938 22.52 9.48 37.34
CA VAL A 938 23.37 8.28 37.40
C VAL A 938 24.71 8.61 36.76
N ASP A 939 25.80 8.06 37.30
CA ASP A 939 27.12 8.27 36.71
C ASP A 939 27.27 7.43 35.44
N ALA A 940 27.38 8.11 34.29
CA ALA A 940 27.57 7.52 32.97
C ALA A 940 28.59 8.33 32.17
N ASP A 941 28.96 7.85 30.99
CA ASP A 941 30.02 8.48 30.18
C ASP A 941 29.44 9.48 29.17
N ILE A 942 28.21 9.24 28.68
CA ILE A 942 27.49 10.09 27.73
C ILE A 942 25.96 10.10 27.99
N VAL A 943 25.32 11.20 27.61
CA VAL A 943 23.86 11.33 27.46
C VAL A 943 23.52 11.30 25.97
N SER A 944 22.45 10.60 25.59
CA SER A 944 21.95 10.54 24.20
C SER A 944 20.43 10.44 24.15
N THR A 945 19.86 10.70 22.98
CA THR A 945 18.41 10.61 22.70
C THR A 945 18.06 9.37 21.86
N VAL A 946 16.83 8.87 22.01
CA VAL A 946 16.10 8.27 20.87
C VAL A 946 15.68 9.44 19.95
N PRO A 947 16.06 9.47 18.65
CA PRO A 947 15.76 10.64 17.81
C PRO A 947 14.31 10.63 17.28
N ASP A 948 13.59 11.76 17.23
CA ASP A 948 14.06 13.15 17.40
C ASP A 948 13.32 13.95 18.50
N SER A 949 12.19 13.44 19.02
CA SER A 949 11.30 14.14 19.96
C SER A 949 11.98 14.45 21.30
N ALA A 950 12.72 13.48 21.84
CA ALA A 950 13.37 13.58 23.15
C ALA A 950 14.70 14.37 23.14
N MET A 951 15.11 14.94 22.00
CA MET A 951 16.35 15.69 21.83
C MET A 951 16.46 16.87 22.82
N ALA A 952 15.39 17.64 22.99
CA ALA A 952 15.38 18.81 23.87
C ALA A 952 15.53 18.41 25.35
N ALA A 953 14.87 17.33 25.79
CA ALA A 953 15.04 16.76 27.13
C ALA A 953 16.44 16.19 27.34
N SER A 954 17.04 15.58 26.31
CA SER A 954 18.41 15.08 26.36
C SER A 954 19.44 16.19 26.57
N ILE A 955 19.27 17.31 25.87
CA ILE A 955 20.09 18.52 26.04
C ILE A 955 19.89 19.13 27.45
N GLY A 956 18.66 19.14 27.96
CA GLY A 956 18.37 19.58 29.33
C GLY A 956 19.06 18.71 30.39
N TYR A 957 18.93 17.39 30.27
CA TYR A 957 19.55 16.42 31.19
C TYR A 957 21.07 16.54 31.18
N ALA A 958 21.70 16.63 30.00
CA ALA A 958 23.14 16.83 29.86
C ALA A 958 23.61 18.13 30.53
N LYS A 959 22.91 19.25 30.32
CA LYS A 959 23.21 20.54 30.96
C LYS A 959 23.12 20.50 32.48
N GLN A 960 22.20 19.72 33.05
CA GLN A 960 21.97 19.64 34.50
C GLN A 960 22.89 18.63 35.20
N SER A 961 23.22 17.51 34.54
CA SER A 961 24.11 16.46 35.07
C SER A 961 25.60 16.74 34.84
N GLY A 962 25.94 17.61 33.87
CA GLY A 962 27.31 17.85 33.43
C GLY A 962 27.90 16.76 32.53
N ILE A 963 27.15 15.67 32.28
CA ILE A 963 27.56 14.58 31.39
C ILE A 963 27.37 15.05 29.93
N PRO A 964 28.36 14.87 29.03
CA PRO A 964 28.27 15.37 27.66
C PRO A 964 27.15 14.69 26.87
N TYR A 965 26.48 15.47 26.01
CA TYR A 965 25.55 14.92 25.03
C TYR A 965 26.31 14.47 23.77
N GLU A 966 26.20 13.19 23.42
CA GLU A 966 26.71 12.61 22.17
C GLU A 966 25.60 11.80 21.48
N GLN A 967 25.51 11.86 20.15
CA GLN A 967 24.52 11.07 19.41
C GLN A 967 24.98 9.61 19.29
N VAL A 968 24.20 8.65 19.79
CA VAL A 968 24.47 7.21 19.59
C VAL A 968 23.64 6.56 18.47
N LEU A 969 22.53 7.18 18.09
CA LEU A 969 21.59 6.68 17.08
C LEU A 969 21.35 7.74 16.00
N HIS A 970 21.60 7.38 14.74
CA HIS A 970 21.24 8.18 13.57
C HIS A 970 19.92 7.69 12.97
N ARG A 971 18.92 8.57 12.87
CA ARG A 971 17.61 8.26 12.28
C ARG A 971 17.67 8.36 10.75
N ASN A 972 17.29 7.28 10.06
CA ASN A 972 17.23 7.22 8.61
C ASN A 972 15.97 7.92 8.07
N SER A 973 16.11 9.18 7.68
CA SER A 973 15.02 10.04 7.16
C SER A 973 14.32 9.51 5.90
N TYR A 974 14.92 8.57 5.16
CA TYR A 974 14.32 7.96 3.97
C TYR A 974 13.38 6.78 4.30
N VAL A 975 13.41 6.27 5.54
CA VAL A 975 12.54 5.17 5.97
C VAL A 975 11.21 5.74 6.49
N GLY A 976 10.23 5.76 5.60
CA GLY A 976 8.84 6.05 5.93
C GLY A 976 8.21 5.03 6.88
N ARG A 977 6.92 5.20 7.19
CA ARG A 977 6.21 4.33 8.15
C ARG A 977 6.34 2.85 7.76
N SER A 978 6.88 2.06 8.69
CA SER A 978 6.91 0.60 8.58
C SER A 978 5.50 0.05 8.80
N PHE A 979 4.86 -0.44 7.74
CA PHE A 979 3.59 -1.18 7.85
C PHE A 979 3.71 -2.34 8.85
N ILE A 980 2.59 -2.73 9.47
CA ILE A 980 2.52 -3.79 10.49
C ILE A 980 3.22 -5.06 9.98
N GLN A 981 4.34 -5.41 10.62
CA GLN A 981 5.10 -6.62 10.31
C GLN A 981 4.54 -7.82 11.09
N PRO A 982 4.28 -8.96 10.43
CA PRO A 982 3.61 -10.11 11.05
C PRO A 982 4.53 -10.98 11.93
N SER A 983 5.86 -10.83 11.85
CA SER A 983 6.82 -11.51 12.74
C SER A 983 7.70 -10.51 13.49
N ASN A 984 8.29 -10.96 14.61
CA ASN A 984 9.19 -10.12 15.41
C ASN A 984 10.52 -9.86 14.71
N ASP A 985 11.05 -10.81 13.96
CA ASP A 985 12.25 -10.66 13.13
C ASP A 985 12.07 -9.61 12.03
N LEU A 986 10.88 -9.55 11.38
CA LEU A 986 10.55 -8.48 10.44
C LEU A 986 10.36 -7.13 11.16
N ARG A 987 9.83 -7.12 12.39
CA ARG A 987 9.73 -5.91 13.24
C ARG A 987 11.12 -5.40 13.65
N GLN A 988 12.02 -6.27 14.10
CA GLN A 988 13.43 -5.95 14.35
C GLN A 988 14.09 -5.42 13.07
N SER A 989 13.99 -6.14 11.95
CA SER A 989 14.50 -5.69 10.64
C SER A 989 13.96 -4.32 10.20
N SER A 990 12.75 -3.93 10.63
CA SER A 990 12.19 -2.60 10.37
C SER A 990 12.80 -1.50 11.26
N ILE A 991 13.16 -1.83 12.51
CA ILE A 991 13.82 -0.90 13.45
C ILE A 991 15.31 -0.72 13.08
N MET A 992 16.00 -1.82 12.73
CA MET A 992 17.37 -1.82 12.17
C MET A 992 17.51 -1.02 10.86
N LYS A 993 16.40 -0.70 10.18
CA LYS A 993 16.37 0.20 9.01
C LYS A 993 16.11 1.66 9.39
N LYS A 994 15.37 1.90 10.48
CA LYS A 994 15.08 3.25 11.00
C LYS A 994 16.27 3.90 11.71
N PHE A 995 17.08 3.12 12.42
CA PHE A 995 18.19 3.63 13.21
C PHE A 995 19.50 2.93 12.84
N GLY A 996 20.53 3.71 12.54
CA GLY A 996 21.92 3.25 12.49
C GLY A 996 22.64 3.61 13.78
N VAL A 997 23.51 2.72 14.28
CA VAL A 997 24.29 2.96 15.50
C VAL A 997 25.62 3.63 15.16
N LEU A 998 25.95 4.71 15.86
CA LEU A 998 27.24 5.39 15.77
C LEU A 998 28.24 4.68 16.70
N ARG A 999 28.83 3.58 16.20
CA ARG A 999 29.62 2.61 16.98
C ARG A 999 30.72 3.23 17.85
N GLU A 1000 31.40 4.25 17.35
CA GLU A 1000 32.49 4.95 18.06
C GLU A 1000 32.01 5.61 19.36
N ASN A 1001 30.77 6.11 19.37
CA ASN A 1001 30.14 6.74 20.53
C ASN A 1001 29.49 5.72 21.48
N VAL A 1002 29.49 4.42 21.13
CA VAL A 1002 28.80 3.34 21.87
C VAL A 1002 29.76 2.34 22.49
N CYS A 1003 30.83 2.00 21.78
CA CYS A 1003 31.73 0.91 22.16
C CYS A 1003 32.46 1.19 23.50
N GLY A 1004 32.17 0.39 24.52
CA GLY A 1004 32.75 0.49 25.86
C GLY A 1004 32.12 1.56 26.77
N LYS A 1005 31.14 2.33 26.27
CA LYS A 1005 30.54 3.47 26.99
C LYS A 1005 29.36 3.04 27.86
N ARG A 1006 29.17 3.72 28.99
CA ARG A 1006 27.93 3.77 29.77
C ARG A 1006 27.06 4.90 29.23
N ILE A 1007 25.83 4.57 28.84
CA ILE A 1007 24.96 5.47 28.06
C ILE A 1007 23.70 5.76 28.86
N ILE A 1008 23.41 7.05 29.11
CA ILE A 1008 22.07 7.50 29.50
C ILE A 1008 21.29 7.75 28.22
N LEU A 1009 20.33 6.87 27.92
CA LEU A 1009 19.45 7.00 26.76
C LEU A 1009 18.10 7.58 27.19
N ILE A 1010 17.80 8.76 26.66
CA ILE A 1010 16.58 9.50 26.96
C ILE A 1010 15.56 9.33 25.84
N ASP A 1011 14.31 9.14 26.24
CA ASP A 1011 13.15 9.04 25.36
C ASP A 1011 11.97 9.82 25.97
N ASP A 1012 10.97 10.19 25.16
CA ASP A 1012 9.86 11.01 25.63
C ASP A 1012 8.88 10.21 26.51
N SER A 1013 8.60 8.96 26.13
CA SER A 1013 7.57 8.11 26.75
C SER A 1013 7.83 6.63 26.45
N ILE A 1014 7.34 5.73 27.32
CA ILE A 1014 7.29 4.29 27.00
C ILE A 1014 5.87 3.77 27.24
N VAL A 1015 5.20 3.38 26.14
CA VAL A 1015 3.84 2.87 26.18
C VAL A 1015 3.79 1.33 26.25
N ARG A 1016 4.37 0.64 25.26
CA ARG A 1016 4.44 -0.85 25.21
C ARG A 1016 5.82 -1.46 25.46
N GLY A 1017 6.89 -0.67 25.39
CA GLY A 1017 8.28 -1.14 25.55
C GLY A 1017 8.91 -1.85 24.34
N ASN A 1018 8.12 -2.51 23.48
CA ASN A 1018 8.62 -3.36 22.38
C ASN A 1018 9.69 -2.70 21.47
N THR A 1019 9.58 -1.42 21.16
CA THR A 1019 10.60 -0.69 20.36
C THR A 1019 11.86 -0.42 21.18
N MET A 1020 11.70 -0.02 22.44
CA MET A 1020 12.80 0.37 23.33
C MET A 1020 13.72 -0.82 23.64
N GLY A 1021 13.17 -2.00 23.95
CA GLY A 1021 14.01 -3.19 24.21
C GLY A 1021 14.86 -3.60 23.00
N ILE A 1022 14.37 -3.36 21.78
CA ILE A 1022 15.14 -3.58 20.55
C ILE A 1022 16.24 -2.52 20.39
N ILE A 1023 16.00 -1.27 20.80
CA ILE A 1023 17.02 -0.20 20.79
C ILE A 1023 18.10 -0.47 21.85
N VAL A 1024 17.72 -0.90 23.06
CA VAL A 1024 18.67 -1.25 24.13
C VAL A 1024 19.55 -2.43 23.70
N GLN A 1025 18.95 -3.51 23.20
CA GLN A 1025 19.71 -4.65 22.66
C GLN A 1025 20.66 -4.22 21.53
N LEU A 1026 20.20 -3.37 20.61
CA LEU A 1026 21.01 -2.85 19.52
C LEU A 1026 22.23 -2.03 20.01
N LEU A 1027 22.11 -1.27 21.10
CA LEU A 1027 23.26 -0.59 21.71
C LEU A 1027 24.20 -1.58 22.42
N ARG A 1028 23.66 -2.62 23.07
CA ARG A 1028 24.45 -3.71 23.66
C ARG A 1028 25.25 -4.48 22.61
N ASP A 1029 24.62 -4.87 21.50
CA ASP A 1029 25.24 -5.59 20.38
C ASP A 1029 26.41 -4.81 19.74
N PHE A 1030 26.37 -3.48 19.80
CA PHE A 1030 27.42 -2.59 19.31
C PHE A 1030 28.47 -2.21 20.37
N GLY A 1031 28.34 -2.73 21.60
CA GLY A 1031 29.37 -2.69 22.64
C GLY A 1031 29.09 -1.78 23.84
N ALA A 1032 27.85 -1.33 24.08
CA ALA A 1032 27.51 -0.52 25.26
C ALA A 1032 27.76 -1.29 26.58
N LYS A 1033 28.53 -0.68 27.50
CA LYS A 1033 28.89 -1.24 28.81
C LYS A 1033 27.71 -1.26 29.78
N GLU A 1034 26.93 -0.18 29.80
CA GLU A 1034 25.67 -0.01 30.54
C GLU A 1034 24.73 0.87 29.69
N VAL A 1035 23.42 0.66 29.78
CA VAL A 1035 22.37 1.46 29.13
C VAL A 1035 21.29 1.79 30.16
N HIS A 1036 21.28 3.05 30.62
CA HIS A 1036 20.32 3.56 31.59
C HIS A 1036 19.23 4.36 30.87
N LEU A 1037 17.97 3.91 30.98
CA LEU A 1037 16.83 4.62 30.39
C LEU A 1037 16.34 5.73 31.33
N ARG A 1038 16.08 6.91 30.75
CA ARG A 1038 15.57 8.09 31.46
C ARG A 1038 14.44 8.73 30.65
N ILE A 1039 13.22 8.61 31.15
CA ILE A 1039 12.01 8.94 30.38
C ILE A 1039 11.47 10.31 30.78
N ALA A 1040 11.32 11.21 29.80
CA ALA A 1040 10.94 12.62 30.00
C ALA A 1040 9.44 12.84 30.27
N SER A 1041 8.73 11.80 30.71
CA SER A 1041 7.36 11.84 31.21
C SER A 1041 7.16 10.79 32.32
N PRO A 1042 6.12 10.92 33.16
CA PRO A 1042 5.70 9.89 34.10
C PRO A 1042 5.20 8.62 33.39
N PRO A 1043 5.15 7.47 34.07
CA PRO A 1043 4.70 6.21 33.46
C PRO A 1043 3.23 6.28 33.04
N LEU A 1044 2.94 5.89 31.80
CA LEU A 1044 1.55 5.75 31.31
C LEU A 1044 0.92 4.53 31.98
N ARG A 1045 -0.18 4.76 32.72
CA ARG A 1045 -0.86 3.75 33.54
C ARG A 1045 -2.32 3.55 33.20
N HIS A 1046 -2.94 4.50 32.52
CA HIS A 1046 -4.37 4.51 32.18
C HIS A 1046 -4.58 4.87 30.71
N ALA A 1047 -5.66 4.35 30.11
CA ALA A 1047 -6.13 4.79 28.81
C ALA A 1047 -6.56 6.27 28.87
N CYS A 1048 -6.59 6.96 27.73
CA CYS A 1048 -7.02 8.36 27.71
C CYS A 1048 -8.45 8.48 27.18
N HIS A 1049 -9.32 9.09 28.00
CA HIS A 1049 -10.70 9.38 27.65
C HIS A 1049 -10.93 10.86 27.28
N MET A 1050 -9.85 11.59 27.00
CA MET A 1050 -9.85 13.01 26.57
C MET A 1050 -9.33 13.16 25.13
N GLY A 1051 -9.66 12.22 24.24
CA GLY A 1051 -9.33 12.32 22.82
C GLY A 1051 -7.87 12.04 22.43
N ILE A 1052 -7.18 11.16 23.17
CA ILE A 1052 -5.94 10.50 22.71
C ILE A 1052 -6.22 9.00 22.67
N ASN A 1053 -5.96 8.32 21.55
CA ASN A 1053 -5.94 6.86 21.57
C ASN A 1053 -4.66 6.36 22.27
N ILE A 1054 -4.80 6.10 23.57
CA ILE A 1054 -3.88 5.31 24.39
C ILE A 1054 -4.57 3.97 24.64
N PRO A 1055 -3.91 2.81 24.43
CA PRO A 1055 -4.60 1.53 24.45
C PRO A 1055 -5.04 1.07 25.85
N SER A 1056 -5.69 -0.10 25.86
CA SER A 1056 -6.12 -0.81 27.08
C SER A 1056 -4.99 -1.00 28.10
N LYS A 1057 -5.36 -0.99 29.39
CA LYS A 1057 -4.45 -1.03 30.54
C LYS A 1057 -3.46 -2.21 30.48
N ASP A 1058 -3.91 -3.38 30.02
CA ASP A 1058 -3.12 -4.61 29.96
C ASP A 1058 -1.95 -4.54 28.95
N GLU A 1059 -2.07 -3.66 27.95
CA GLU A 1059 -1.03 -3.44 26.95
C GLU A 1059 0.00 -2.40 27.40
N LEU A 1060 -0.31 -1.58 28.41
CA LEU A 1060 0.62 -0.58 28.95
C LEU A 1060 1.70 -1.25 29.80
N ILE A 1061 2.98 -1.04 29.45
CA ILE A 1061 4.09 -1.74 30.12
C ILE A 1061 4.16 -1.42 31.62
N ALA A 1062 3.84 -0.17 32.00
CA ALA A 1062 3.99 0.40 33.34
C ALA A 1062 2.68 0.49 34.15
N ALA A 1063 1.55 0.05 33.60
CA ALA A 1063 0.28 0.02 34.34
C ALA A 1063 0.30 -0.94 35.54
N ASN A 1064 0.96 -2.09 35.36
CA ASN A 1064 1.03 -3.18 36.33
C ASN A 1064 2.50 -3.62 36.59
N ARG A 1065 3.47 -2.70 36.50
CA ARG A 1065 4.91 -2.96 36.78
C ARG A 1065 5.60 -1.82 37.50
N ASN A 1066 6.63 -2.16 38.27
CA ASN A 1066 7.58 -1.21 38.84
C ASN A 1066 8.75 -0.93 37.85
N ASN A 1067 9.59 0.07 38.16
CA ASN A 1067 10.66 0.51 37.25
C ASN A 1067 11.73 -0.56 36.99
N ASP A 1068 11.99 -1.45 37.94
CA ASP A 1068 13.06 -2.43 37.86
C ASP A 1068 12.62 -3.66 37.06
N GLU A 1069 11.34 -4.08 37.20
CA GLU A 1069 10.67 -5.03 36.29
C GLU A 1069 10.58 -4.51 34.85
N ILE A 1070 10.45 -3.20 34.65
CA ILE A 1070 10.50 -2.57 33.32
C ILE A 1070 11.94 -2.58 32.78
N ALA A 1071 12.95 -2.38 33.63
CA ALA A 1071 14.36 -2.44 33.24
C ALA A 1071 14.75 -3.85 32.77
N GLU A 1072 14.42 -4.89 33.56
CA GLU A 1072 14.62 -6.30 33.21
C GLU A 1072 13.93 -6.64 31.88
N LYS A 1073 12.64 -6.30 31.74
CA LYS A 1073 11.85 -6.56 30.52
C LYS A 1073 12.39 -5.85 29.27
N LEU A 1074 13.18 -4.78 29.42
CA LEU A 1074 13.79 -4.02 28.32
C LEU A 1074 15.28 -4.34 28.10
N GLY A 1075 15.90 -5.16 28.96
CA GLY A 1075 17.35 -5.44 28.93
C GLY A 1075 18.23 -4.25 29.33
N ALA A 1076 17.67 -3.29 30.07
CA ALA A 1076 18.34 -2.06 30.50
C ALA A 1076 18.84 -2.15 31.95
N ASP A 1077 19.97 -1.50 32.25
CA ASP A 1077 20.61 -1.52 33.58
C ASP A 1077 19.82 -0.73 34.63
N SER A 1078 19.02 0.24 34.18
CA SER A 1078 18.04 0.93 35.03
C SER A 1078 17.01 1.65 34.17
N VAL A 1079 15.79 1.82 34.68
CA VAL A 1079 14.77 2.71 34.13
C VAL A 1079 14.37 3.69 35.22
N LYS A 1080 14.27 4.98 34.89
CA LYS A 1080 13.56 5.98 35.73
C LYS A 1080 12.72 6.89 34.82
N TYR A 1081 11.57 7.30 35.35
CA TYR A 1081 10.61 8.21 34.71
C TYR A 1081 10.62 9.54 35.48
N LEU A 1082 10.32 10.64 34.81
CA LEU A 1082 10.06 11.94 35.44
C LEU A 1082 8.85 11.82 36.40
N SER A 1083 8.90 12.45 37.57
CA SER A 1083 7.74 12.48 38.48
C SER A 1083 6.57 13.31 37.91
N ILE A 1084 5.36 13.11 38.43
CA ILE A 1084 4.17 13.87 37.97
C ILE A 1084 4.33 15.34 38.37
N GLU A 1085 4.84 15.57 39.57
CA GLU A 1085 5.24 16.84 40.14
C GLU A 1085 6.39 17.49 39.34
N GLY A 1086 7.33 16.69 38.84
CA GLY A 1086 8.41 17.13 37.97
C GLY A 1086 7.91 17.59 36.60
N LEU A 1087 6.99 16.85 35.98
CA LEU A 1087 6.35 17.26 34.72
C LEU A 1087 5.46 18.49 34.92
N LEU A 1088 4.69 18.56 36.00
CA LEU A 1088 3.83 19.72 36.30
C LEU A 1088 4.66 21.00 36.55
N ARG A 1089 5.82 20.90 37.21
CA ARG A 1089 6.79 22.01 37.31
C ARG A 1089 7.36 22.38 35.94
N ALA A 1090 7.72 21.42 35.10
CA ALA A 1090 8.26 21.71 33.76
C ALA A 1090 7.27 22.48 32.86
N VAL A 1091 5.97 22.17 32.92
CA VAL A 1091 4.93 22.88 32.14
C VAL A 1091 4.50 24.21 32.77
N ASN A 1092 4.76 24.47 34.05
CA ASN A 1092 4.45 25.75 34.69
C ASN A 1092 5.65 26.71 34.80
N PHE A 1093 6.89 26.22 34.64
CA PHE A 1093 8.15 26.97 34.77
C PHE A 1093 8.13 28.38 34.17
N THR A 1094 7.66 28.53 32.92
CA THR A 1094 7.66 29.84 32.24
C THR A 1094 6.67 30.82 32.88
N LYS A 1095 5.51 30.33 33.33
CA LYS A 1095 4.43 31.12 33.94
C LYS A 1095 4.78 31.52 35.38
N GLU A 1096 5.42 30.60 36.12
CA GLU A 1096 6.03 30.87 37.43
C GLU A 1096 7.06 32.01 37.35
N GLN A 1097 7.89 32.05 36.31
CA GLN A 1097 8.85 33.15 36.07
C GLN A 1097 8.18 34.48 35.66
N MET A 1098 6.98 34.44 35.07
CA MET A 1098 6.22 35.64 34.67
C MET A 1098 5.32 36.19 35.80
N GLY A 1099 5.16 35.45 36.90
CA GLY A 1099 4.31 35.86 38.03
C GLY A 1099 2.81 35.72 37.76
N GLU A 1100 2.41 34.93 36.76
CA GLU A 1100 1.02 34.75 36.38
C GLU A 1100 0.30 33.78 37.32
N ASN A 1101 -0.40 34.32 38.32
CA ASN A 1101 -1.27 33.57 39.24
C ASN A 1101 -2.56 33.02 38.59
N GLU A 1102 -2.56 32.75 37.28
CA GLU A 1102 -3.73 32.18 36.60
C GLU A 1102 -3.85 30.67 36.91
N GLN A 1103 -5.07 30.16 37.04
CA GLN A 1103 -5.30 28.79 37.51
C GLN A 1103 -5.07 27.76 36.38
N THR A 1104 -3.81 27.34 36.20
CA THR A 1104 -3.37 26.44 35.12
C THR A 1104 -3.59 24.98 35.45
N GLY A 1105 -4.70 24.42 34.95
CA GLY A 1105 -4.94 22.98 35.02
C GLY A 1105 -4.49 22.23 33.75
N HIS A 1106 -3.79 21.12 33.96
CA HIS A 1106 -3.31 20.22 32.92
C HIS A 1106 -3.96 18.84 33.07
N CYS A 1107 -4.39 18.23 31.97
CA CYS A 1107 -4.93 16.88 31.97
C CYS A 1107 -3.81 15.84 32.08
N THR A 1108 -3.65 15.27 33.28
CA THR A 1108 -2.70 14.19 33.62
C THR A 1108 -3.34 12.80 33.61
N ALA A 1109 -4.62 12.67 33.21
CA ALA A 1109 -5.45 11.49 33.44
C ALA A 1109 -4.89 10.12 32.99
N CYS A 1110 -4.08 10.07 31.93
CA CYS A 1110 -3.42 8.83 31.48
C CYS A 1110 -2.24 8.38 32.38
N LEU A 1111 -1.82 9.24 33.30
CA LEU A 1111 -0.75 9.05 34.29
C LEU A 1111 -1.34 8.77 35.69
N THR A 1112 -2.38 9.54 36.08
CA THR A 1112 -3.02 9.49 37.41
C THR A 1112 -4.27 8.60 37.49
N GLY A 1113 -5.02 8.46 36.39
CA GLY A 1113 -6.38 7.93 36.41
C GLY A 1113 -7.46 8.95 36.80
N GLU A 1114 -7.10 10.22 36.99
CA GLU A 1114 -8.03 11.30 37.37
C GLU A 1114 -8.45 12.10 36.11
N TYR A 1115 -9.73 12.01 35.74
CA TYR A 1115 -10.26 12.62 34.51
C TYR A 1115 -11.07 13.89 34.82
N PRO A 1116 -10.98 14.96 34.00
CA PRO A 1116 -11.79 16.17 34.17
C PRO A 1116 -13.31 15.97 34.05
N VAL A 1117 -13.74 14.82 33.51
CA VAL A 1117 -15.15 14.40 33.42
C VAL A 1117 -15.31 13.01 34.05
N PRO A 1118 -16.45 12.71 34.69
CA PRO A 1118 -16.76 11.36 35.14
C PRO A 1118 -16.79 10.39 33.96
N ILE A 1119 -16.00 9.32 34.01
CA ILE A 1119 -16.13 8.21 33.06
C ILE A 1119 -17.36 7.41 33.46
N VAL A 1120 -18.39 7.48 32.62
CA VAL A 1120 -19.46 6.47 32.59
C VAL A 1120 -18.89 5.23 31.90
N GLU A 1121 -18.95 4.07 32.53
CA GLU A 1121 -18.53 2.80 31.93
C GLU A 1121 -19.37 2.49 30.65
N ILE A 1122 -18.74 1.90 29.62
CA ILE A 1122 -19.19 1.96 28.20
C ILE A 1122 -19.62 0.60 27.64
#